data_AF-A0A022RBJ0-F1
#
_entry.id   AF-A0A022RBJ0-F1
#
_cell.length_a   1.000
_cell.length_b   1.000
_cell.length_c   1.000
_cell.angle_alpha   90.00
_cell.angle_beta   90.00
_cell.angle_gamma   90.00
#
_symmetry.space_group_name_H-M   'P 1'
#
loop_
_entity.id
_entity.type
_entity.pdbx_description
1 polymer ?
#
loop_
_entity_poly.entity_id
_entity_poly.type
_entity_poly.pdbx_seq_one_letter_code
_entity_poly.pdbx_strand_id
1 'polypeptide(L)'
;QSRRSSFVVSDRGKSMLVAAIMDVVTSDCESIDKSSFKPLLPKNAEIRDIAAAIEVIEEGSMHWDEQNGDEEDDDDDDGGKGIKGIGIKVLGGTTVLGLSGTGGYADVEHSDSYNSMTVNDAPSNLLFHKINESSHAQAKLSSAVIPGLWDDLDSEHVAVPFAAWALANWAMASEANRGHIQELDRDGHAVMSALMAPERSVKWHGSWLAQLLLEDRNLPLNNSVADWSSSLLSTISQASRTQDIPLAQVALSALLVSIDRSPESQEVVMDKGLHSMREAAKQTVKHKSVQESLAKALELITSRELHMSLEESQKWSAILLPWVFGKLSSDTIRSSAINILSHILEDYGPSSVPISQGWLTILLMDTLSCRKSTLTKESAQLTNEKVKTQIDLSNVVSATQTANQLASAVVNLAGSQLGTAIESADTFPLADLLFLEPFAGLYKNLKKDKVPKVTAADSALATLKGIKALTEICAEDPLCLQKITDFGVLSLLRRLLLEDDYEQLAAIEAYDASRANEAQERAPPSTGDSTVVDSHNPSNLRVPATAHIRRHAARLLTVLSVLPHVQKAIVSDKSWCKWLEECARGQIPGCNDLKIQSYARATLLNAFCSDPASWKSEIVGVPDGSSLNKKQQQCPQYADMIFLINPELPHWKCIEQKTSNSVDNAAVDDDSAESENRALSRTLENDNPPASTSGSGSFSNMEFPPLDIVFVHGLRGGPFKTWRLSEDKSSTKSGLVEKIDEEAGRQGTFWPGEWLAADFPHARLFSLRYKTNLTQWSGASLPLQEVSSMLLEKLVDAGIGDRPVVFVTHSMGGLVVKQMLYQAKAENKGNFVNNTVGIIFYSCPHFGSKLADMPWRMGLVLRPAPTIGELRSGSPRLVELNDFVRQLYKKKLIDVLSFCETKVTPIVEGYGGWAFRMEIVPMESAYPGFGELVVLDSTDHVNSCKPLNRADPSYKDTLEFLQKLKSHYTTKDSSVH
;
A
#
# COMPACT_ATOMS: atom_id res chain seq x y z
N GLN A 1 11.44 -7.51 93.19
CA GLN A 1 10.37 -8.33 92.57
C GLN A 1 9.89 -7.63 91.32
N SER A 2 9.78 -8.37 90.22
CA SER A 2 9.57 -7.89 88.86
C SER A 2 8.09 -7.72 88.49
N ARG A 3 7.79 -6.79 87.58
CA ARG A 3 6.75 -6.81 86.53
C ARG A 3 6.84 -5.49 85.72
N ARG A 4 7.30 -5.55 84.47
CA ARG A 4 6.54 -5.41 83.20
C ARG A 4 5.86 -4.04 83.02
N SER A 5 6.36 -3.23 82.09
CA SER A 5 5.57 -2.27 81.31
C SER A 5 5.81 -2.49 79.82
N SER A 6 4.70 -2.53 79.10
CA SER A 6 4.49 -2.83 77.69
C SER A 6 5.16 -1.87 76.71
N PHE A 7 5.56 -2.42 75.56
CA PHE A 7 5.94 -1.68 74.36
C PHE A 7 4.80 -0.78 73.89
N VAL A 8 5.01 0.54 73.92
CA VAL A 8 4.21 1.52 73.18
C VAL A 8 4.89 1.70 71.83
N VAL A 9 4.32 1.11 70.77
CA VAL A 9 4.73 1.40 69.38
C VAL A 9 4.25 2.81 69.04
N SER A 10 5.19 3.75 68.96
CA SER A 10 4.97 5.14 68.55
C SER A 10 4.38 5.22 67.14
N ASP A 11 3.41 6.13 66.92
CA ASP A 11 2.78 6.39 65.61
C ASP A 11 3.78 6.69 64.47
N ARG A 12 5.02 7.08 64.78
CA ARG A 12 6.11 7.18 63.79
C ARG A 12 6.47 5.84 63.13
N GLY A 13 6.43 4.74 63.86
CA GLY A 13 6.73 3.41 63.32
C GLY A 13 5.63 2.88 62.40
N LYS A 14 4.37 3.28 62.65
CA LYS A 14 3.21 2.92 61.82
C LYS A 14 3.21 3.67 60.49
N SER A 15 3.51 4.97 60.53
CA SER A 15 3.64 5.80 59.32
C SER A 15 4.79 5.32 58.42
N MET A 16 5.90 4.84 58.99
CA MET A 16 7.00 4.27 58.21
C MET A 16 6.66 2.93 57.56
N LEU A 17 5.90 2.05 58.22
CA LEU A 17 5.47 0.77 57.66
C LEU A 17 4.49 0.98 56.51
N VAL A 18 3.50 1.85 56.70
CA VAL A 18 2.54 2.24 55.65
C VAL A 18 3.27 2.85 54.45
N ALA A 19 4.22 3.75 54.69
CA ALA A 19 5.04 4.32 53.63
C ALA A 19 5.86 3.25 52.88
N ALA A 20 6.44 2.28 53.59
CA ALA A 20 7.19 1.18 52.97
C ALA A 20 6.31 0.23 52.15
N ILE A 21 5.08 -0.05 52.59
CA ILE A 21 4.12 -0.87 51.83
C ILE A 21 3.68 -0.10 50.58
N MET A 22 3.35 1.18 50.72
CA MET A 22 2.94 2.00 49.58
C MET A 22 4.09 2.20 48.58
N ASP A 23 5.33 2.27 49.05
CA ASP A 23 6.53 2.26 48.19
C ASP A 23 6.57 0.96 47.34
N VAL A 24 6.29 -0.20 47.94
CA VAL A 24 6.19 -1.48 47.18
C VAL A 24 5.02 -1.45 46.20
N VAL A 25 3.82 -1.08 46.65
CA VAL A 25 2.59 -1.05 45.82
C VAL A 25 2.73 -0.11 44.62
N THR A 26 3.41 1.02 44.80
CA THR A 26 3.57 2.05 43.76
C THR A 26 4.81 1.85 42.90
N SER A 27 5.84 1.15 43.38
CA SER A 27 7.07 0.87 42.60
C SER A 27 6.79 0.10 41.31
N ASP A 28 5.82 -0.83 41.34
CA ASP A 28 5.41 -1.60 40.16
C ASP A 28 4.73 -0.69 39.11
N CYS A 29 4.01 0.34 39.55
CA CYS A 29 3.23 1.27 38.73
C CYS A 29 4.08 2.25 37.88
N GLU A 30 5.40 2.27 38.08
CA GLU A 30 6.34 3.04 37.24
C GLU A 30 6.98 2.20 36.13
N SER A 31 6.90 0.87 36.23
CA SER A 31 7.60 -0.04 35.33
C SER A 31 6.72 -0.51 34.16
N ILE A 32 7.32 -0.57 32.97
CA ILE A 32 6.62 -0.82 31.69
C ILE A 32 6.88 -2.25 31.18
N ASP A 33 7.89 -2.95 31.71
CA ASP A 33 8.38 -4.22 31.17
C ASP A 33 7.79 -5.45 31.89
N LYS A 34 7.01 -6.27 31.15
CA LYS A 34 6.49 -7.57 31.65
C LYS A 34 7.59 -8.52 32.18
N SER A 35 8.83 -8.38 31.71
CA SER A 35 9.96 -9.25 32.10
C SER A 35 10.61 -8.91 33.44
N SER A 36 10.29 -7.76 34.06
CA SER A 36 10.83 -7.38 35.37
C SER A 36 10.00 -7.86 36.56
N PHE A 37 8.75 -8.27 36.35
CA PHE A 37 7.86 -8.67 37.44
C PHE A 37 8.12 -10.12 37.86
N LYS A 38 8.64 -10.29 39.08
CA LYS A 38 8.64 -11.59 39.77
C LYS A 38 7.48 -11.59 40.77
N PRO A 39 6.69 -12.67 40.89
CA PRO A 39 5.64 -12.73 41.88
C PRO A 39 6.22 -12.58 43.29
N LEU A 40 5.82 -11.50 43.96
CA LEU A 40 6.21 -11.19 45.35
C LEU A 40 5.39 -12.02 46.36
N LEU A 41 4.27 -12.60 45.91
CA LEU A 41 3.34 -13.39 46.68
C LEU A 41 3.35 -14.89 46.29
N PRO A 42 2.96 -15.79 47.21
CA PRO A 42 3.02 -17.24 46.99
C PRO A 42 2.08 -17.73 45.88
N LYS A 43 2.48 -18.84 45.24
CA LYS A 43 1.69 -19.51 44.18
C LYS A 43 0.42 -20.21 44.68
N ASN A 44 0.34 -20.47 45.99
CA ASN A 44 -0.79 -21.13 46.63
C ASN A 44 -1.32 -20.17 47.71
N ALA A 45 -2.12 -19.19 47.29
CA ALA A 45 -2.77 -18.29 48.24
C ALA A 45 -3.96 -19.00 48.90
N GLU A 46 -4.20 -18.73 50.18
CA GLU A 46 -5.39 -19.23 50.86
C GLU A 46 -6.63 -18.55 50.26
N ILE A 47 -7.69 -19.32 50.00
CA ILE A 47 -8.95 -18.79 49.40
C ILE A 47 -9.52 -17.66 50.27
N ARG A 48 -9.36 -17.74 51.59
CA ARG A 48 -9.80 -16.71 52.55
C ARG A 48 -9.07 -15.37 52.36
N ASP A 49 -7.78 -15.40 52.04
CA ASP A 49 -7.00 -14.18 51.82
C ASP A 49 -7.41 -13.48 50.52
N ILE A 50 -7.72 -14.27 49.48
CA ILE A 50 -8.28 -13.76 48.21
C ILE A 50 -9.67 -13.16 48.45
N ALA A 51 -10.54 -13.86 49.18
CA ALA A 51 -11.89 -13.38 49.50
C ALA A 51 -11.86 -12.06 50.28
N ALA A 52 -11.00 -11.95 51.30
CA ALA A 52 -10.84 -10.72 52.06
C ALA A 52 -10.32 -9.55 51.21
N ALA A 53 -9.44 -9.81 50.23
CA ALA A 53 -8.97 -8.77 49.32
C ALA A 53 -10.07 -8.31 48.34
N ILE A 54 -10.92 -9.22 47.87
CA ILE A 54 -12.11 -8.92 47.05
C ILE A 54 -13.08 -8.03 47.83
N GLU A 55 -13.43 -8.42 49.05
CA GLU A 55 -14.33 -7.67 49.94
C GLU A 55 -13.82 -6.24 50.19
N VAL A 56 -12.52 -6.08 50.47
CA VAL A 56 -11.91 -4.75 50.68
C VAL A 56 -12.02 -3.85 49.46
N ILE A 57 -11.91 -4.40 48.24
CA ILE A 57 -12.04 -3.61 47.00
C ILE A 57 -13.50 -3.21 46.75
N GLU A 58 -14.45 -4.07 47.08
CA GLU A 58 -15.88 -3.81 46.86
C GLU A 58 -16.46 -2.83 47.88
N GLU A 59 -16.16 -3.04 49.17
CA GLU A 59 -16.80 -2.30 50.26
C GLU A 59 -16.01 -1.04 50.65
N GLY A 60 -14.77 -0.89 50.17
CA GLY A 60 -13.88 0.23 50.50
C GLY A 60 -13.46 0.29 51.97
N SER A 61 -13.96 -0.61 52.82
CA SER A 61 -13.67 -0.70 54.25
C SER A 61 -13.67 -2.17 54.71
N MET A 62 -13.08 -2.45 55.87
CA MET A 62 -13.09 -3.79 56.46
C MET A 62 -14.30 -3.97 57.36
N HIS A 63 -15.12 -4.99 57.10
CA HIS A 63 -16.06 -5.49 58.10
C HIS A 63 -15.38 -6.54 58.99
N TRP A 64 -15.44 -6.28 60.29
CA TRP A 64 -14.95 -7.21 61.31
C TRP A 64 -16.11 -8.09 61.71
N ASP A 65 -15.99 -9.41 61.55
CA ASP A 65 -17.00 -10.36 62.06
C ASP A 65 -17.19 -10.21 63.58
N GLU A 66 -18.14 -9.40 64.03
CA GLU A 66 -18.61 -9.45 65.41
C GLU A 66 -19.35 -10.78 65.59
N GLN A 67 -18.64 -11.79 66.12
CA GLN A 67 -19.28 -12.96 66.69
C GLN A 67 -20.10 -12.51 67.90
N ASN A 68 -21.40 -12.28 67.67
CA ASN A 68 -22.43 -12.31 68.68
C ASN A 68 -22.83 -13.77 68.91
N GLY A 69 -22.85 -14.20 70.18
CA GLY A 69 -23.37 -15.51 70.56
C GLY A 69 -22.85 -15.96 71.91
N ASP A 70 -23.54 -15.53 72.96
CA ASP A 70 -23.46 -16.03 74.32
C ASP A 70 -23.56 -17.57 74.37
N GLU A 71 -22.70 -18.21 75.17
CA GLU A 71 -23.09 -19.35 76.03
C GLU A 71 -22.02 -19.56 77.10
N GLU A 72 -22.51 -19.77 78.33
CA GLU A 72 -21.77 -19.93 79.57
C GLU A 72 -21.08 -21.31 79.66
N ASP A 73 -20.06 -21.33 80.52
CA ASP A 73 -19.48 -22.46 81.25
C ASP A 73 -18.28 -23.29 80.71
N ASP A 74 -17.34 -23.38 81.65
CA ASP A 74 -16.26 -24.33 81.94
C ASP A 74 -14.89 -24.23 81.23
N ASP A 75 -13.95 -23.67 81.99
CA ASP A 75 -12.54 -24.07 82.19
C ASP A 75 -11.83 -24.78 81.04
N ASP A 76 -10.98 -24.06 80.30
CA ASP A 76 -9.55 -24.41 80.24
C ASP A 76 -8.70 -23.26 79.68
N ASP A 77 -7.56 -23.09 80.33
CA ASP A 77 -6.51 -22.10 80.12
C ASP A 77 -5.68 -22.44 78.87
N ASP A 78 -5.91 -21.76 77.74
CA ASP A 78 -4.84 -21.48 76.76
C ASP A 78 -5.09 -20.22 75.92
N GLY A 79 -4.30 -19.19 76.20
CA GLY A 79 -3.61 -18.39 75.20
C GLY A 79 -4.37 -17.77 74.03
N GLY A 80 -4.84 -16.53 74.21
CA GLY A 80 -4.73 -15.51 73.15
C GLY A 80 -5.99 -15.17 72.35
N LYS A 81 -6.99 -14.57 73.00
CA LYS A 81 -7.91 -13.63 72.31
C LYS A 81 -7.16 -12.34 71.97
N GLY A 82 -7.12 -11.99 70.68
CA GLY A 82 -6.91 -10.62 70.23
C GLY A 82 -5.86 -10.45 69.13
N ILE A 83 -6.34 -10.32 67.89
CA ILE A 83 -6.26 -9.10 67.05
C ILE A 83 -6.63 -9.52 65.62
N LYS A 84 -7.75 -9.01 65.14
CA LYS A 84 -8.22 -9.16 63.77
C LYS A 84 -7.48 -8.13 62.89
N GLY A 85 -7.04 -8.57 61.71
CA GLY A 85 -6.46 -7.76 60.63
C GLY A 85 -6.15 -8.63 59.44
N ILE A 86 -6.12 -8.05 58.23
CA ILE A 86 -5.60 -8.76 57.05
C ILE A 86 -4.20 -9.22 57.40
N GLY A 87 -4.01 -10.53 57.37
CA GLY A 87 -2.74 -11.16 57.61
C GLY A 87 -2.14 -11.69 56.32
N ILE A 88 -1.74 -10.84 55.38
CA ILE A 88 -1.04 -11.34 54.19
C ILE A 88 0.37 -11.75 54.62
N LYS A 89 0.68 -13.04 54.47
CA LYS A 89 2.05 -13.55 54.64
C LYS A 89 2.92 -13.04 53.49
N VAL A 90 3.63 -11.93 53.71
CA VAL A 90 4.63 -11.44 52.77
C VAL A 90 6.00 -12.03 53.16
N LEU A 91 6.70 -12.57 52.15
CA LEU A 91 8.09 -13.07 52.14
C LEU A 91 8.68 -13.47 53.51
N GLY A 92 8.69 -14.78 53.79
CA GLY A 92 9.44 -15.35 54.92
C GLY A 92 8.68 -15.47 56.25
N GLY A 93 7.35 -15.31 56.23
CA GLY A 93 6.49 -15.57 57.39
C GLY A 93 6.15 -14.34 58.24
N THR A 94 6.31 -13.13 57.71
CA THR A 94 5.92 -11.90 58.42
C THR A 94 4.58 -11.38 57.92
N THR A 95 3.62 -11.30 58.82
CA THR A 95 2.26 -10.80 58.58
C THR A 95 2.26 -9.27 58.59
N VAL A 96 1.82 -8.62 57.50
CA VAL A 96 1.69 -7.17 57.42
C VAL A 96 0.23 -6.77 57.68
N LEU A 97 -0.01 -6.04 58.78
CA LEU A 97 -1.33 -5.57 59.23
C LEU A 97 -1.66 -4.21 58.61
N GLY A 98 -2.72 -4.14 57.79
CA GLY A 98 -3.36 -2.87 57.41
C GLY A 98 -4.30 -2.40 58.52
N LEU A 99 -4.19 -1.13 58.94
CA LEU A 99 -5.05 -0.52 59.96
C LEU A 99 -5.57 0.83 59.46
N SER A 100 -6.89 1.04 59.55
CA SER A 100 -7.56 2.32 59.35
C SER A 100 -7.35 3.23 60.57
N GLY A 101 -7.11 4.52 60.33
CA GLY A 101 -6.98 5.54 61.38
C GLY A 101 -8.33 6.00 61.89
N THR A 102 -8.69 5.64 63.11
CA THR A 102 -9.86 6.20 63.80
C THR A 102 -9.50 7.56 64.43
N GLY A 103 -9.93 8.66 63.82
CA GLY A 103 -9.91 10.01 64.38
C GLY A 103 -11.33 10.47 64.71
N GLY A 104 -11.70 10.42 65.99
CA GLY A 104 -13.09 10.52 66.47
C GLY A 104 -13.81 11.85 66.21
N TYR A 105 -15.11 11.70 65.94
CA TYR A 105 -16.15 12.71 66.06
C TYR A 105 -16.15 13.36 67.46
N ALA A 106 -16.23 14.69 67.49
CA ALA A 106 -16.74 15.44 68.63
C ALA A 106 -17.90 16.32 68.12
N ASP A 107 -19.12 15.98 68.53
CA ASP A 107 -20.34 16.76 68.32
C ASP A 107 -20.25 18.13 69.02
N VAL A 108 -20.60 19.21 68.31
CA VAL A 108 -21.30 20.38 68.87
C VAL A 108 -22.24 20.96 67.81
N GLU A 109 -23.43 21.32 68.29
CA GLU A 109 -24.66 21.72 67.61
C GLU A 109 -24.63 23.00 66.73
N HIS A 110 -25.63 23.01 65.82
CA HIS A 110 -26.25 24.05 64.99
C HIS A 110 -25.87 25.54 65.08
N SER A 111 -25.70 26.18 63.92
CA SER A 111 -26.58 27.31 63.49
C SER A 111 -26.42 27.69 62.01
N ASP A 112 -27.54 27.96 61.36
CA ASP A 112 -27.71 28.42 59.98
C ASP A 112 -27.12 29.81 59.70
N SER A 113 -26.63 30.05 58.48
CA SER A 113 -26.75 31.35 57.78
C SER A 113 -26.17 31.33 56.35
N TYR A 114 -27.04 31.63 55.38
CA TYR A 114 -26.74 32.00 53.99
C TYR A 114 -25.85 33.26 53.88
N ASN A 115 -24.86 33.28 52.96
CA ASN A 115 -24.70 34.33 51.93
C ASN A 115 -23.42 34.18 51.06
N SER A 116 -23.65 34.00 49.75
CA SER A 116 -23.18 34.81 48.60
C SER A 116 -21.79 35.50 48.58
N MET A 117 -21.10 35.28 47.43
CA MET A 117 -20.29 36.23 46.61
C MET A 117 -18.75 36.31 46.71
N THR A 118 -18.11 35.81 45.63
CA THR A 118 -17.11 36.45 44.72
C THR A 118 -15.74 36.99 45.20
N VAL A 119 -14.69 36.43 44.56
CA VAL A 119 -13.58 37.08 43.79
C VAL A 119 -12.33 37.63 44.54
N ASN A 120 -11.17 37.12 44.08
CA ASN A 120 -9.78 37.63 44.04
C ASN A 120 -9.10 38.17 45.31
N ASP A 121 -7.93 37.62 45.66
CA ASP A 121 -6.59 38.08 45.21
C ASP A 121 -5.51 37.45 46.10
N ALA A 122 -4.37 37.09 45.49
CA ALA A 122 -3.12 36.81 46.22
C ALA A 122 -2.61 38.10 46.90
N PRO A 123 -1.76 38.01 47.94
CA PRO A 123 -0.34 38.17 47.65
C PRO A 123 0.63 37.36 48.52
N SER A 124 1.82 37.23 47.95
CA SER A 124 3.11 36.76 48.48
C SER A 124 3.64 37.54 49.69
N ASN A 125 4.48 36.89 50.51
CA ASN A 125 5.86 37.29 50.90
C ASN A 125 6.38 36.41 52.06
N LEU A 126 7.49 35.65 51.88
CA LEU A 126 8.89 36.02 52.21
C LEU A 126 9.10 36.15 53.74
N LEU A 127 10.09 35.56 54.42
CA LEU A 127 11.52 35.40 54.11
C LEU A 127 12.20 34.65 55.28
N PHE A 128 13.21 33.83 55.02
CA PHE A 128 14.55 33.97 55.63
C PHE A 128 15.60 33.21 54.78
N HIS A 129 16.30 33.97 53.94
CA HIS A 129 17.66 33.71 53.42
C HIS A 129 18.66 33.87 54.59
N LYS A 130 19.89 33.33 54.67
CA LYS A 130 21.04 33.24 53.74
C LYS A 130 22.20 32.65 54.62
N ILE A 131 23.19 31.86 54.17
CA ILE A 131 24.43 32.28 53.47
C ILE A 131 25.39 31.07 53.32
N ASN A 132 26.03 31.03 52.13
CA ASN A 132 27.35 30.47 51.74
C ASN A 132 27.60 28.95 51.66
N GLU A 133 28.44 28.46 50.74
CA GLU A 133 28.90 28.85 49.40
C GLU A 133 29.84 27.71 48.93
N SER A 134 29.83 27.41 47.64
CA SER A 134 30.84 26.64 46.87
C SER A 134 30.98 25.11 47.11
N SER A 135 30.49 24.29 46.19
CA SER A 135 31.29 23.79 45.05
C SER A 135 30.54 22.73 44.23
N HIS A 136 30.85 22.72 42.94
CA HIS A 136 30.23 21.99 41.84
C HIS A 136 30.20 20.46 41.97
N ALA A 137 29.06 19.84 41.65
CA ALA A 137 28.89 18.86 40.55
C ALA A 137 27.59 18.03 40.70
N GLN A 138 26.54 18.40 39.95
CA GLN A 138 25.46 17.54 39.39
C GLN A 138 24.19 18.38 39.21
N ALA A 139 24.01 18.92 38.01
CA ALA A 139 22.77 19.57 37.61
C ALA A 139 22.40 19.09 36.20
N LYS A 140 21.43 18.17 36.14
CA LYS A 140 20.24 18.18 35.27
C LYS A 140 19.58 16.79 35.25
N LEU A 141 18.96 16.43 36.37
CA LEU A 141 17.83 15.52 36.40
C LEU A 141 16.69 16.31 37.04
N SER A 142 15.92 17.02 36.23
CA SER A 142 14.64 17.58 36.64
C SER A 142 13.57 16.62 36.14
N SER A 143 13.24 15.61 36.96
CA SER A 143 12.01 14.84 36.75
C SER A 143 10.85 15.79 36.97
N ALA A 144 9.96 15.87 35.98
CA ALA A 144 8.67 16.49 36.17
C ALA A 144 7.98 15.76 37.32
N VAL A 145 7.62 16.49 38.38
CA VAL A 145 6.78 15.96 39.45
C VAL A 145 5.42 15.65 38.84
N ILE A 146 5.12 14.37 38.70
CA ILE A 146 3.82 13.86 38.24
C ILE A 146 2.81 14.13 39.37
N PRO A 147 1.69 14.86 39.13
CA PRO A 147 0.63 14.99 40.12
C PRO A 147 -0.04 13.63 40.33
N GLY A 148 -0.14 13.15 41.57
CA GLY A 148 -0.82 11.89 41.92
C GLY A 148 0.00 10.86 42.70
N LEU A 149 1.33 10.97 42.77
CA LEU A 149 2.17 10.00 43.51
C LEU A 149 1.98 10.07 45.03
N TRP A 150 1.61 11.24 45.55
CA TRP A 150 1.38 11.48 46.98
C TRP A 150 -0.11 11.56 47.35
N ASP A 151 -1.02 11.63 46.36
CA ASP A 151 -2.46 11.70 46.60
C ASP A 151 -3.02 10.34 47.08
N ASP A 152 -2.43 9.20 46.64
CA ASP A 152 -2.80 7.86 47.12
C ASP A 152 -2.42 7.65 48.61
N LEU A 153 -1.42 8.39 49.13
CA LEU A 153 -1.01 8.38 50.53
C LEU A 153 -1.94 9.19 51.45
N ASP A 154 -2.67 10.16 50.89
CA ASP A 154 -3.68 10.97 51.59
C ASP A 154 -5.08 10.34 51.55
N SER A 155 -5.25 9.18 50.89
CA SER A 155 -6.50 8.42 50.91
C SER A 155 -6.77 7.85 52.31
N GLU A 156 -8.01 7.98 52.80
CA GLU A 156 -8.43 7.43 54.11
C GLU A 156 -8.29 5.88 54.18
N HIS A 157 -8.04 5.21 53.05
CA HIS A 157 -8.20 3.76 52.86
C HIS A 157 -6.98 3.09 52.17
N VAL A 158 -5.80 3.12 52.80
CA VAL A 158 -4.57 2.40 52.35
C VAL A 158 -4.81 0.90 52.06
N ALA A 159 -5.87 0.31 52.62
CA ALA A 159 -6.25 -1.08 52.41
C ALA A 159 -6.62 -1.40 50.95
N VAL A 160 -7.25 -0.47 50.22
CA VAL A 160 -7.75 -0.72 48.86
C VAL A 160 -6.61 -0.84 47.83
N PRO A 161 -5.63 0.10 47.77
CA PRO A 161 -4.42 -0.07 46.94
C PRO A 161 -3.66 -1.36 47.22
N PHE A 162 -3.54 -1.73 48.50
CA PHE A 162 -2.84 -2.95 48.90
C PHE A 162 -3.60 -4.22 48.48
N ALA A 163 -4.93 -4.25 48.63
CA ALA A 163 -5.76 -5.36 48.19
C ALA A 163 -5.70 -5.56 46.67
N ALA A 164 -5.77 -4.47 45.89
CA ALA A 164 -5.65 -4.52 44.43
C ALA A 164 -4.27 -5.04 43.99
N TRP A 165 -3.19 -4.55 44.61
CA TRP A 165 -1.82 -5.04 44.37
C TRP A 165 -1.68 -6.53 44.71
N ALA A 166 -2.26 -6.98 45.82
CA ALA A 166 -2.18 -8.36 46.28
C ALA A 166 -2.91 -9.31 45.31
N LEU A 167 -4.13 -8.97 44.87
CA LEU A 167 -4.87 -9.76 43.88
C LEU A 167 -4.12 -9.86 42.55
N ALA A 168 -3.57 -8.75 42.04
CA ALA A 168 -2.80 -8.77 40.80
C ALA A 168 -1.54 -9.65 40.92
N ASN A 169 -0.83 -9.58 42.05
CA ASN A 169 0.35 -10.42 42.32
C ASN A 169 -0.01 -11.91 42.47
N TRP A 170 -1.11 -12.24 43.15
CA TRP A 170 -1.58 -13.63 43.26
C TRP A 170 -2.01 -14.18 41.90
N ALA A 171 -2.73 -13.39 41.10
CA ALA A 171 -3.11 -13.73 39.74
C ALA A 171 -1.88 -13.97 38.84
N MET A 172 -0.81 -13.18 39.00
CA MET A 172 0.44 -13.38 38.27
C MET A 172 1.16 -14.66 38.73
N ALA A 173 1.10 -15.02 40.01
CA ALA A 173 1.88 -16.10 40.59
C ALA A 173 1.49 -17.51 40.11
N SER A 174 0.20 -17.77 39.83
CA SER A 174 -0.32 -19.11 39.54
C SER A 174 -1.66 -19.09 38.80
N GLU A 175 -1.87 -20.04 37.89
CA GLU A 175 -3.17 -20.32 37.25
C GLU A 175 -4.24 -20.70 38.29
N ALA A 176 -3.88 -21.45 39.34
CA ALA A 176 -4.81 -21.84 40.39
C ALA A 176 -5.39 -20.63 41.15
N ASN A 177 -4.54 -19.64 41.45
CA ASN A 177 -4.98 -18.40 42.08
C ASN A 177 -5.94 -17.62 41.18
N ARG A 178 -5.71 -17.58 39.86
CA ARG A 178 -6.65 -16.95 38.92
C ARG A 178 -8.00 -17.67 38.90
N GLY A 179 -7.99 -19.00 38.97
CA GLY A 179 -9.20 -19.81 39.14
C GLY A 179 -9.97 -19.44 40.40
N HIS A 180 -9.29 -19.32 41.54
CA HIS A 180 -9.92 -18.92 42.81
C HIS A 180 -10.49 -17.50 42.77
N ILE A 181 -9.75 -16.54 42.17
CA ILE A 181 -10.22 -15.16 42.00
C ILE A 181 -11.48 -15.15 41.12
N GLN A 182 -11.48 -15.87 40.01
CA GLN A 182 -12.63 -15.95 39.10
C GLN A 182 -13.84 -16.66 39.71
N GLU A 183 -13.64 -17.63 40.60
CA GLU A 183 -14.71 -18.32 41.32
C GLU A 183 -15.37 -17.41 42.38
N LEU A 184 -14.55 -16.63 43.10
CA LEU A 184 -15.02 -15.70 44.12
C LEU A 184 -15.64 -14.42 43.52
N ASP A 185 -15.03 -13.85 42.48
CA ASP A 185 -15.53 -12.68 41.74
C ASP A 185 -16.24 -13.10 40.43
N ARG A 186 -17.20 -14.02 40.56
CA ARG A 186 -17.89 -14.61 39.41
C ARG A 186 -18.61 -13.58 38.54
N ASP A 187 -19.14 -12.54 39.16
CA ASP A 187 -19.86 -11.43 38.50
C ASP A 187 -18.95 -10.25 38.14
N GLY A 188 -17.69 -10.25 38.58
CA GLY A 188 -16.67 -9.28 38.14
C GLY A 188 -16.80 -7.91 38.79
N HIS A 189 -17.45 -7.85 39.94
CA HIS A 189 -17.74 -6.63 40.68
C HIS A 189 -16.48 -6.08 41.34
N ALA A 190 -15.64 -6.91 41.94
CA ALA A 190 -14.38 -6.46 42.53
C ALA A 190 -13.42 -5.93 41.47
N VAL A 191 -13.25 -6.64 40.34
CA VAL A 191 -12.44 -6.14 39.23
C VAL A 191 -12.99 -4.82 38.68
N MET A 192 -14.32 -4.70 38.54
CA MET A 192 -14.95 -3.45 38.11
C MET A 192 -14.68 -2.30 39.09
N SER A 193 -14.88 -2.53 40.38
CA SER A 193 -14.63 -1.53 41.43
C SER A 193 -13.18 -1.05 41.42
N ALA A 194 -12.21 -1.95 41.22
CA ALA A 194 -10.81 -1.58 41.06
C ALA A 194 -10.55 -0.73 39.79
N LEU A 195 -11.23 -1.02 38.67
CA LEU A 195 -11.11 -0.22 37.44
C LEU A 195 -11.73 1.17 37.56
N MET A 196 -12.78 1.30 38.37
CA MET A 196 -13.53 2.55 38.59
C MET A 196 -13.00 3.40 39.75
N ALA A 197 -12.10 2.84 40.57
CA ALA A 197 -11.52 3.49 41.75
C ALA A 197 -10.87 4.84 41.42
N PRO A 198 -10.93 5.86 42.29
CA PRO A 198 -10.29 7.15 42.03
C PRO A 198 -8.75 7.08 42.06
N GLU A 199 -8.16 6.18 42.85
CA GLU A 199 -6.72 6.06 43.09
C GLU A 199 -5.98 5.54 41.86
N ARG A 200 -4.79 6.13 41.59
CA ARG A 200 -3.99 5.77 40.41
C ARG A 200 -3.47 4.33 40.51
N SER A 201 -2.92 3.97 41.66
CA SER A 201 -2.35 2.64 41.91
C SER A 201 -3.41 1.53 41.82
N VAL A 202 -4.61 1.78 42.32
CA VAL A 202 -5.74 0.83 42.24
C VAL A 202 -6.14 0.59 40.79
N LYS A 203 -6.29 1.65 39.98
CA LYS A 203 -6.58 1.50 38.53
C LYS A 203 -5.50 0.71 37.79
N TRP A 204 -4.23 0.95 38.14
CA TRP A 204 -3.10 0.25 37.51
C TRP A 204 -3.15 -1.25 37.82
N HIS A 205 -3.26 -1.61 39.11
CA HIS A 205 -3.34 -3.02 39.54
C HIS A 205 -4.63 -3.69 39.09
N GLY A 206 -5.75 -2.98 39.09
CA GLY A 206 -7.03 -3.46 38.55
C GLY A 206 -6.97 -3.73 37.05
N SER A 207 -6.35 -2.85 36.27
CA SER A 207 -6.11 -3.06 34.84
C SER A 207 -5.21 -4.27 34.59
N TRP A 208 -4.17 -4.43 35.40
CA TRP A 208 -3.26 -5.56 35.30
C TRP A 208 -3.92 -6.89 35.70
N LEU A 209 -4.72 -6.89 36.76
CA LEU A 209 -5.52 -8.04 37.19
C LEU A 209 -6.50 -8.44 36.09
N ALA A 210 -7.25 -7.49 35.52
CA ALA A 210 -8.16 -7.75 34.41
C ALA A 210 -7.42 -8.36 33.22
N GLN A 211 -6.24 -7.83 32.87
CA GLN A 211 -5.39 -8.42 31.83
C GLN A 211 -5.02 -9.88 32.13
N LEU A 212 -4.53 -10.18 33.34
CA LEU A 212 -4.08 -11.52 33.72
C LEU A 212 -5.21 -12.55 33.73
N LEU A 213 -6.40 -12.17 34.18
CA LEU A 213 -7.58 -13.03 34.16
C LEU A 213 -8.04 -13.31 32.71
N LEU A 214 -8.05 -12.27 31.87
CA LEU A 214 -8.46 -12.40 30.48
C LEU A 214 -7.45 -13.18 29.62
N GLU A 215 -6.14 -13.05 29.88
CA GLU A 215 -5.08 -13.79 29.15
C GLU A 215 -5.18 -15.32 29.37
N ASP A 216 -5.77 -15.76 30.49
CA ASP A 216 -5.96 -17.17 30.81
C ASP A 216 -7.16 -17.77 30.07
N ARG A 217 -6.87 -18.46 28.96
CA ARG A 217 -7.89 -19.08 28.10
C ARG A 217 -8.66 -20.23 28.75
N ASN A 218 -8.22 -20.74 29.91
CA ASN A 218 -8.91 -21.81 30.62
C ASN A 218 -10.05 -21.30 31.50
N LEU A 219 -10.09 -19.99 31.78
CA LEU A 219 -11.15 -19.38 32.60
C LEU A 219 -12.39 -19.02 31.76
N PRO A 220 -13.61 -19.18 32.31
CA PRO A 220 -14.82 -18.72 31.66
C PRO A 220 -14.83 -17.17 31.57
N LEU A 221 -15.46 -16.65 30.50
CA LEU A 221 -15.65 -15.21 30.34
C LEU A 221 -16.72 -14.71 31.32
N ASN A 222 -16.41 -13.59 31.96
CA ASN A 222 -17.33 -12.90 32.85
C ASN A 222 -18.34 -12.07 32.03
N ASN A 223 -19.58 -11.96 32.49
CA ASN A 223 -20.60 -11.15 31.83
C ASN A 223 -20.25 -9.64 31.87
N SER A 224 -19.45 -9.20 32.84
CA SER A 224 -19.04 -7.80 33.00
C SER A 224 -17.82 -7.39 32.17
N VAL A 225 -17.26 -8.26 31.33
CA VAL A 225 -16.07 -7.92 30.51
C VAL A 225 -16.34 -6.75 29.56
N ALA A 226 -17.56 -6.64 29.02
CA ALA A 226 -17.96 -5.51 28.19
C ALA A 226 -17.98 -4.18 28.97
N ASP A 227 -18.42 -4.22 30.23
CA ASP A 227 -18.39 -3.05 31.10
C ASP A 227 -16.95 -2.71 31.50
N TRP A 228 -16.09 -3.70 31.75
CA TRP A 228 -14.67 -3.51 32.00
C TRP A 228 -14.02 -2.76 30.83
N SER A 229 -14.35 -3.09 29.57
CA SER A 229 -13.86 -2.38 28.38
C SER A 229 -14.21 -0.88 28.41
N SER A 230 -15.42 -0.53 28.84
CA SER A 230 -15.86 0.87 28.96
C SER A 230 -15.05 1.64 30.00
N SER A 231 -14.81 1.01 31.16
CA SER A 231 -14.00 1.61 32.23
C SER A 231 -12.52 1.75 31.83
N LEU A 232 -11.97 0.73 31.17
CA LEU A 232 -10.62 0.76 30.61
C LEU A 232 -10.47 1.88 29.58
N LEU A 233 -11.42 2.08 28.68
CA LEU A 233 -11.42 3.19 27.71
C LEU A 233 -11.41 4.57 28.40
N SER A 234 -12.18 4.73 29.46
CA SER A 234 -12.18 5.95 30.28
C SER A 234 -10.81 6.20 30.90
N THR A 235 -10.22 5.15 31.49
CA THR A 235 -8.87 5.18 32.07
C THR A 235 -7.80 5.52 31.03
N ILE A 236 -7.86 4.92 29.84
CA ILE A 236 -6.92 5.20 28.73
C ILE A 236 -7.04 6.66 28.29
N SER A 237 -8.26 7.18 28.15
CA SER A 237 -8.49 8.57 27.75
C SER A 237 -7.93 9.54 28.80
N GLN A 238 -8.21 9.30 30.08
CA GLN A 238 -7.73 10.14 31.18
C GLN A 238 -6.20 10.09 31.33
N ALA A 239 -5.62 8.88 31.36
CA ALA A 239 -4.18 8.68 31.48
C ALA A 239 -3.42 9.30 30.30
N SER A 240 -3.99 9.25 29.09
CA SER A 240 -3.40 9.90 27.92
C SER A 240 -3.40 11.43 28.03
N ARG A 241 -4.47 12.03 28.60
CA ARG A 241 -4.56 13.48 28.84
C ARG A 241 -3.58 13.96 29.91
N THR A 242 -3.38 13.16 30.96
CA THR A 242 -2.43 13.47 32.04
C THR A 242 -0.99 13.05 31.72
N GLN A 243 -0.74 12.44 30.56
CA GLN A 243 0.55 11.89 30.14
C GLN A 243 1.09 10.78 31.08
N ASP A 244 0.20 10.02 31.72
CA ASP A 244 0.53 8.84 32.51
C ASP A 244 0.64 7.60 31.62
N ILE A 245 1.78 7.47 30.96
CA ILE A 245 2.04 6.44 29.95
C ILE A 245 1.99 5.01 30.51
N PRO A 246 2.58 4.70 31.69
CA PRO A 246 2.48 3.35 32.26
C PRO A 246 1.04 2.90 32.50
N LEU A 247 0.19 3.76 33.07
CA LEU A 247 -1.22 3.44 33.30
C LEU A 247 -1.97 3.26 31.98
N ALA A 248 -1.77 4.15 31.00
CA ALA A 248 -2.38 4.04 29.69
C ALA A 248 -2.00 2.72 28.99
N GLN A 249 -0.74 2.28 29.12
CA GLN A 249 -0.24 1.08 28.47
C GLN A 249 -0.78 -0.21 29.09
N VAL A 250 -0.87 -0.30 30.42
CA VAL A 250 -1.47 -1.46 31.10
C VAL A 250 -2.97 -1.54 30.81
N ALA A 251 -3.69 -0.42 30.89
CA ALA A 251 -5.11 -0.37 30.56
C ALA A 251 -5.39 -0.73 29.08
N LEU A 252 -4.55 -0.27 28.14
CA LEU A 252 -4.65 -0.67 26.73
C LEU A 252 -4.35 -2.16 26.52
N SER A 253 -3.39 -2.71 27.27
CA SER A 253 -3.06 -4.13 27.17
C SER A 253 -4.22 -5.00 27.67
N ALA A 254 -4.88 -4.60 28.76
CA ALA A 254 -6.10 -5.24 29.24
C ALA A 254 -7.24 -5.12 28.22
N LEU A 255 -7.44 -3.93 27.64
CA LEU A 255 -8.48 -3.68 26.64
C LEU A 255 -8.26 -4.55 25.38
N LEU A 256 -7.02 -4.70 24.92
CA LEU A 256 -6.70 -5.53 23.76
C LEU A 256 -7.13 -6.99 23.96
N VAL A 257 -6.86 -7.56 25.13
CA VAL A 257 -7.23 -8.95 25.44
C VAL A 257 -8.75 -9.08 25.61
N SER A 258 -9.39 -8.06 26.19
CA SER A 258 -10.85 -7.98 26.29
C SER A 258 -11.52 -8.00 24.90
N ILE A 259 -11.02 -7.20 23.95
CA ILE A 259 -11.50 -7.14 22.57
C ILE A 259 -11.22 -8.46 21.82
N ASP A 260 -10.08 -9.13 22.07
CA ASP A 260 -9.74 -10.42 21.45
C ASP A 260 -10.65 -11.57 21.93
N ARG A 261 -11.08 -11.56 23.21
CA ARG A 261 -11.87 -12.65 23.79
C ARG A 261 -13.39 -12.46 23.77
N SER A 262 -13.92 -11.24 23.84
CA SER A 262 -15.36 -10.99 23.93
C SER A 262 -15.88 -10.18 22.73
N PRO A 263 -16.83 -10.72 21.94
CA PRO A 263 -17.49 -9.95 20.88
C PRO A 263 -18.34 -8.80 21.44
N GLU A 264 -18.94 -8.95 22.63
CA GLU A 264 -19.71 -7.89 23.28
C GLU A 264 -18.81 -6.68 23.62
N SER A 265 -17.57 -6.92 24.03
CA SER A 265 -16.56 -5.87 24.19
C SER A 265 -16.24 -5.17 22.87
N GLN A 266 -16.20 -5.88 21.74
CA GLN A 266 -15.97 -5.27 20.43
C GLN A 266 -17.12 -4.32 20.07
N GLU A 267 -18.37 -4.72 20.29
CA GLU A 267 -19.55 -3.88 20.05
C GLU A 267 -19.55 -2.62 20.92
N VAL A 268 -19.27 -2.76 22.22
CA VAL A 268 -19.22 -1.62 23.15
C VAL A 268 -18.11 -0.63 22.78
N VAL A 269 -16.93 -1.13 22.40
CA VAL A 269 -15.81 -0.29 21.97
C VAL A 269 -16.13 0.40 20.63
N MET A 270 -16.81 -0.29 19.71
CA MET A 270 -17.24 0.29 18.43
C MET A 270 -18.28 1.40 18.62
N ASP A 271 -19.26 1.20 19.50
CA ASP A 271 -20.35 2.16 19.73
C ASP A 271 -19.89 3.39 20.55
N LYS A 272 -19.10 3.16 21.61
CA LYS A 272 -18.79 4.21 22.62
C LYS A 272 -17.30 4.55 22.75
N GLY A 273 -16.41 3.70 22.25
CA GLY A 273 -14.97 3.78 22.50
C GLY A 273 -14.16 4.56 21.46
N LEU A 274 -14.64 4.67 20.22
CA LEU A 274 -13.87 5.26 19.10
C LEU A 274 -13.37 6.68 19.37
N HIS A 275 -14.20 7.53 19.97
CA HIS A 275 -13.80 8.90 20.31
C HIS A 275 -12.67 8.93 21.37
N SER A 276 -12.81 8.13 22.43
CA SER A 276 -11.80 8.03 23.50
C SER A 276 -10.47 7.50 22.97
N MET A 277 -10.50 6.50 22.09
CA MET A 277 -9.31 5.96 21.43
C MET A 277 -8.64 6.99 20.52
N ARG A 278 -9.42 7.77 19.76
CA ARG A 278 -8.91 8.84 18.90
C ARG A 278 -8.23 9.95 19.69
N GLU A 279 -8.84 10.39 20.79
CA GLU A 279 -8.22 11.39 21.68
C GLU A 279 -6.94 10.85 22.32
N ALA A 280 -6.94 9.59 22.78
CA ALA A 280 -5.74 8.95 23.29
C ALA A 280 -4.62 8.89 22.24
N ALA A 281 -4.96 8.55 20.98
CA ALA A 281 -4.00 8.54 19.87
C ALA A 281 -3.41 9.94 19.60
N LYS A 282 -4.22 11.00 19.64
CA LYS A 282 -3.75 12.40 19.48
C LYS A 282 -2.81 12.84 20.60
N GLN A 283 -3.07 12.45 21.84
CA GLN A 283 -2.26 12.87 22.99
C GLN A 283 -0.94 12.07 23.13
N THR A 284 -0.88 10.86 22.58
CA THR A 284 0.25 9.94 22.79
C THR A 284 1.11 9.72 21.54
N VAL A 285 1.08 10.64 20.56
CA VAL A 285 1.81 10.55 19.27
C VAL A 285 3.31 10.25 19.44
N LYS A 286 3.92 10.68 20.54
CA LYS A 286 5.36 10.46 20.84
C LYS A 286 5.66 9.08 21.43
N HIS A 287 4.65 8.34 21.89
CA HIS A 287 4.79 7.10 22.66
C HIS A 287 4.46 5.88 21.81
N LYS A 288 5.50 5.25 21.26
CA LYS A 288 5.40 4.15 20.30
C LYS A 288 4.57 2.94 20.80
N SER A 289 4.77 2.51 22.05
CA SER A 289 4.08 1.33 22.63
C SER A 289 2.56 1.52 22.72
N VAL A 290 2.15 2.72 23.12
CA VAL A 290 0.73 3.11 23.24
C VAL A 290 0.09 3.17 21.86
N GLN A 291 0.77 3.79 20.89
CA GLN A 291 0.29 3.88 19.50
C GLN A 291 0.17 2.50 18.83
N GLU A 292 1.12 1.59 19.07
CA GLU A 292 1.04 0.19 18.61
C GLU A 292 -0.18 -0.53 19.17
N SER A 293 -0.45 -0.34 20.46
CA SER A 293 -1.58 -0.98 21.13
C SER A 293 -2.92 -0.42 20.63
N LEU A 294 -3.01 0.90 20.44
CA LEU A 294 -4.19 1.56 19.86
C LEU A 294 -4.45 1.12 18.41
N ALA A 295 -3.40 1.01 17.60
CA ALA A 295 -3.53 0.57 16.20
C ALA A 295 -4.05 -0.88 16.11
N LYS A 296 -3.53 -1.78 16.95
CA LYS A 296 -4.02 -3.17 17.04
C LYS A 296 -5.46 -3.24 17.54
N ALA A 297 -5.80 -2.47 18.56
CA ALA A 297 -7.16 -2.45 19.11
C ALA A 297 -8.16 -2.00 18.04
N LEU A 298 -7.82 -0.94 17.30
CA LEU A 298 -8.65 -0.43 16.20
C LEU A 298 -8.75 -1.45 15.05
N GLU A 299 -7.66 -2.15 14.71
CA GLU A 299 -7.68 -3.19 13.67
C GLU A 299 -8.57 -4.38 14.06
N LEU A 300 -8.53 -4.82 15.32
CA LEU A 300 -9.36 -5.93 15.80
C LEU A 300 -10.86 -5.59 15.73
N ILE A 301 -11.26 -4.39 16.17
CA ILE A 301 -12.68 -3.98 16.13
C ILE A 301 -13.18 -3.67 14.72
N THR A 302 -12.30 -3.32 13.78
CA THR A 302 -12.65 -3.05 12.37
C THR A 302 -12.49 -4.29 11.48
N SER A 303 -12.39 -5.48 12.08
CA SER A 303 -12.39 -6.74 11.35
C SER A 303 -13.79 -7.06 10.80
N ARG A 304 -13.86 -7.91 9.76
CA ARG A 304 -14.93 -8.04 8.73
C ARG A 304 -16.41 -8.10 9.17
N GLU A 305 -16.72 -8.23 10.46
CA GLU A 305 -18.10 -8.29 10.97
C GLU A 305 -18.61 -6.94 11.48
N LEU A 306 -17.71 -6.04 11.91
CA LEU A 306 -18.05 -4.72 12.47
C LEU A 306 -17.42 -3.60 11.62
N HIS A 307 -18.23 -2.62 11.26
CA HIS A 307 -17.81 -1.47 10.45
C HIS A 307 -17.99 -0.17 11.24
N MET A 308 -17.07 0.77 11.05
CA MET A 308 -17.25 2.13 11.56
C MET A 308 -18.42 2.81 10.83
N SER A 309 -18.82 4.01 11.27
CA SER A 309 -19.65 4.88 10.42
C SER A 309 -18.76 5.67 9.45
N LEU A 310 -19.34 6.20 8.36
CA LEU A 310 -18.59 7.02 7.40
C LEU A 310 -17.94 8.23 8.09
N GLU A 311 -18.68 8.88 8.99
CA GLU A 311 -18.19 10.03 9.75
C GLU A 311 -17.01 9.66 10.65
N GLU A 312 -17.07 8.52 11.34
CA GLU A 312 -15.97 8.05 12.19
C GLU A 312 -14.75 7.67 11.36
N SER A 313 -14.95 7.02 10.22
CA SER A 313 -13.87 6.70 9.27
C SER A 313 -13.18 7.95 8.73
N GLN A 314 -13.96 9.00 8.43
CA GLN A 314 -13.44 10.30 8.02
C GLN A 314 -12.62 10.96 9.13
N LYS A 315 -13.08 10.95 10.39
CA LYS A 315 -12.32 11.48 11.54
C LYS A 315 -11.02 10.70 11.78
N TRP A 316 -11.06 9.38 11.67
CA TRP A 316 -9.89 8.52 11.85
C TRP A 316 -8.86 8.66 10.74
N SER A 317 -9.25 9.07 9.53
CA SER A 317 -8.31 9.28 8.41
C SER A 317 -7.16 10.24 8.75
N ALA A 318 -7.39 11.22 9.62
CA ALA A 318 -6.39 12.17 10.10
C ALA A 318 -5.32 11.56 11.01
N ILE A 319 -5.56 10.38 11.58
CA ILE A 319 -4.60 9.62 12.40
C ILE A 319 -3.99 8.48 11.58
N LEU A 320 -4.82 7.77 10.82
CA LEU A 320 -4.40 6.62 10.01
C LEU A 320 -3.33 7.02 8.98
N LEU A 321 -3.49 8.14 8.29
CA LEU A 321 -2.49 8.58 7.31
C LEU A 321 -1.13 8.93 7.97
N PRO A 322 -1.06 9.73 9.06
CA PRO A 322 0.17 9.86 9.84
C PRO A 322 0.75 8.54 10.36
N TRP A 323 -0.08 7.56 10.72
CA TRP A 323 0.39 6.22 11.09
C TRP A 323 1.07 5.48 9.92
N VAL A 324 0.59 5.66 8.69
CA VAL A 324 1.24 5.09 7.50
C VAL A 324 2.60 5.74 7.22
N PHE A 325 2.64 7.09 7.19
CA PHE A 325 3.79 7.86 6.70
C PHE A 325 4.75 8.36 7.79
N GLY A 326 4.39 8.24 9.07
CA GLY A 326 5.13 8.79 10.19
C GLY A 326 6.51 8.14 10.37
N LYS A 327 7.54 8.97 10.58
CA LYS A 327 8.91 8.50 10.86
C LYS A 327 9.03 7.67 12.15
N LEU A 328 8.13 7.89 13.10
CA LEU A 328 8.08 7.18 14.38
C LEU A 328 7.19 5.93 14.35
N SER A 329 6.48 5.67 13.24
CA SER A 329 5.63 4.48 13.10
C SER A 329 6.46 3.22 12.96
N SER A 330 6.14 2.22 13.78
CA SER A 330 6.58 0.85 13.53
C SER A 330 5.88 0.22 12.33
N ASP A 331 6.44 -0.89 11.88
CA ASP A 331 5.86 -1.73 10.84
C ASP A 331 4.48 -2.25 11.25
N THR A 332 4.30 -2.56 12.54
CA THR A 332 3.01 -2.97 13.11
C THR A 332 1.96 -1.86 12.96
N ILE A 333 2.23 -0.64 13.45
CA ILE A 333 1.32 0.52 13.31
C ILE A 333 0.94 0.73 11.85
N ARG A 334 1.96 0.70 10.98
CA ARG A 334 1.78 0.93 9.55
C ARG A 334 0.89 -0.13 8.91
N SER A 335 1.15 -1.41 9.19
CA SER A 335 0.35 -2.51 8.66
C SER A 335 -1.11 -2.44 9.11
N SER A 336 -1.37 -2.19 10.39
CA SER A 336 -2.72 -2.01 10.92
C SER A 336 -3.43 -0.82 10.26
N ALA A 337 -2.74 0.33 10.13
CA ALA A 337 -3.32 1.52 9.50
C ALA A 337 -3.66 1.29 8.01
N ILE A 338 -2.80 0.57 7.27
CA ILE A 338 -3.06 0.20 5.87
C ILE A 338 -4.26 -0.73 5.75
N ASN A 339 -4.38 -1.72 6.64
CA ASN A 339 -5.51 -2.65 6.67
C ASN A 339 -6.83 -1.92 6.95
N ILE A 340 -6.86 -1.06 7.98
CA ILE A 340 -8.03 -0.26 8.34
C ILE A 340 -8.42 0.68 7.18
N LEU A 341 -7.46 1.40 6.59
CA LEU A 341 -7.73 2.25 5.43
C LEU A 341 -8.28 1.43 4.26
N SER A 342 -7.74 0.25 4.00
CA SER A 342 -8.25 -0.64 2.95
C SER A 342 -9.71 -1.03 3.19
N HIS A 343 -10.09 -1.40 4.42
CA HIS A 343 -11.48 -1.70 4.76
C HIS A 343 -12.39 -0.48 4.60
N ILE A 344 -11.96 0.72 5.03
CA ILE A 344 -12.72 1.97 4.81
C ILE A 344 -13.00 2.20 3.31
N LEU A 345 -12.02 1.93 2.44
CA LEU A 345 -12.23 2.06 0.99
C LEU A 345 -13.20 1.00 0.46
N GLU A 346 -13.17 -0.21 1.02
CA GLU A 346 -14.07 -1.30 0.66
C GLU A 346 -15.52 -1.02 1.08
N ASP A 347 -15.74 -0.51 2.29
CA ASP A 347 -17.07 -0.30 2.88
C ASP A 347 -17.84 0.87 2.25
N TYR A 348 -17.16 1.99 1.91
CA TYR A 348 -17.84 3.21 1.47
C TYR A 348 -17.61 3.60 0.02
N GLY A 349 -16.71 2.93 -0.70
CA GLY A 349 -16.44 3.16 -2.13
C GLY A 349 -16.36 4.64 -2.54
N PRO A 350 -17.32 5.17 -3.33
CA PRO A 350 -17.27 6.55 -3.84
C PRO A 350 -17.21 7.60 -2.73
N SER A 351 -17.78 7.35 -1.56
CA SER A 351 -17.77 8.31 -0.44
C SER A 351 -16.40 8.42 0.24
N SER A 352 -15.53 7.43 0.06
CA SER A 352 -14.15 7.42 0.60
C SER A 352 -13.10 7.99 -0.36
N VAL A 353 -13.49 8.46 -1.55
CA VAL A 353 -12.58 9.06 -2.55
C VAL A 353 -11.70 10.18 -1.99
N PRO A 354 -12.16 11.11 -1.13
CA PRO A 354 -11.27 12.10 -0.51
C PRO A 354 -10.13 11.46 0.29
N ILE A 355 -10.39 10.33 0.97
CA ILE A 355 -9.41 9.60 1.77
C ILE A 355 -8.39 8.91 0.87
N SER A 356 -8.82 8.19 -0.18
CA SER A 356 -7.91 7.52 -1.12
C SER A 356 -7.06 8.51 -1.92
N GLN A 357 -7.63 9.64 -2.34
CA GLN A 357 -6.87 10.72 -2.98
C GLN A 357 -5.93 11.41 -2.01
N GLY A 358 -6.34 11.60 -0.75
CA GLY A 358 -5.48 12.12 0.31
C GLY A 358 -4.27 11.22 0.53
N TRP A 359 -4.50 9.90 0.62
CA TRP A 359 -3.45 8.89 0.72
C TRP A 359 -2.47 8.96 -0.46
N LEU A 360 -2.97 8.95 -1.70
CA LEU A 360 -2.14 9.09 -2.89
C LEU A 360 -1.33 10.40 -2.92
N THR A 361 -1.91 11.50 -2.42
CA THR A 361 -1.24 12.80 -2.35
C THR A 361 -0.04 12.76 -1.41
N ILE A 362 -0.22 12.23 -0.19
CA ILE A 362 0.86 12.13 0.80
C ILE A 362 1.95 11.18 0.28
N LEU A 363 1.55 10.06 -0.32
CA LEU A 363 2.48 9.11 -0.95
C LEU A 363 3.35 9.78 -2.03
N LEU A 364 2.74 10.56 -2.92
CA LEU A 364 3.45 11.30 -3.97
C LEU A 364 4.36 12.39 -3.40
N MET A 365 3.94 13.10 -2.35
CA MET A 365 4.74 14.15 -1.73
C MET A 365 5.95 13.58 -0.97
N ASP A 366 5.79 12.46 -0.25
CA ASP A 366 6.88 11.82 0.47
C ASP A 366 7.93 11.24 -0.50
N THR A 367 7.49 10.60 -1.58
CA THR A 367 8.39 10.10 -2.65
C THR A 367 9.12 11.25 -3.35
N LEU A 368 8.45 12.36 -3.62
CA LEU A 368 9.07 13.58 -4.15
C LEU A 368 10.15 14.15 -3.21
N SER A 369 9.87 14.20 -1.91
CA SER A 369 10.82 14.65 -0.90
C SER A 369 12.09 13.79 -0.90
N CYS A 370 11.92 12.48 -0.97
CA CYS A 370 13.03 11.53 -1.08
C CYS A 370 13.83 11.75 -2.36
N ARG A 371 13.16 11.79 -3.52
CA ARG A 371 13.82 11.92 -4.82
C ARG A 371 14.60 13.24 -4.95
N LYS A 372 14.06 14.35 -4.41
CA LYS A 372 14.77 15.64 -4.33
C LYS A 372 16.05 15.53 -3.50
N SER A 373 16.04 14.77 -2.42
CA SER A 373 17.22 14.58 -1.56
C SER A 373 18.31 13.69 -2.18
N THR A 374 17.94 12.69 -2.99
CA THR A 374 18.90 11.89 -3.76
C THR A 374 19.51 12.69 -4.90
N LEU A 375 18.70 13.46 -5.64
CA LEU A 375 19.19 14.28 -6.76
C LEU A 375 20.17 15.38 -6.31
N THR A 376 19.95 16.00 -5.15
CA THR A 376 20.90 16.97 -4.60
C THR A 376 22.23 16.33 -4.21
N LYS A 377 22.21 15.10 -3.69
CA LYS A 377 23.43 14.31 -3.40
C LYS A 377 24.16 13.88 -4.67
N GLU A 378 23.44 13.39 -5.68
CA GLU A 378 24.01 12.94 -6.96
C GLU A 378 24.62 14.09 -7.77
N SER A 379 24.02 15.30 -7.71
CA SER A 379 24.55 16.50 -8.38
C SER A 379 25.94 16.92 -7.88
N ALA A 380 26.35 16.46 -6.69
CA ALA A 380 27.69 16.71 -6.15
C ALA A 380 28.75 15.73 -6.67
N GLN A 381 28.37 14.64 -7.36
CA GLN A 381 29.28 13.49 -7.56
C GLN A 381 29.64 13.13 -9.03
N LEU A 382 28.92 13.54 -10.08
CA LEU A 382 29.25 13.09 -11.47
C LEU A 382 28.96 14.11 -12.59
N THR A 383 29.85 14.17 -13.59
CA THR A 383 29.84 15.09 -14.75
C THR A 383 29.30 14.51 -16.06
N ASN A 384 28.92 13.22 -16.12
CA ASN A 384 28.58 12.52 -17.38
C ASN A 384 27.07 12.34 -17.70
N GLU A 385 26.12 12.59 -16.77
CA GLU A 385 24.68 12.33 -17.00
C GLU A 385 23.80 13.60 -17.08
N LYS A 386 24.22 14.63 -17.83
CA LYS A 386 23.47 15.91 -17.87
C LYS A 386 22.04 15.81 -18.41
N VAL A 387 21.76 14.89 -19.35
CA VAL A 387 20.44 14.78 -19.98
C VAL A 387 19.46 13.99 -19.11
N LYS A 388 19.90 12.85 -18.57
CA LYS A 388 19.10 12.04 -17.64
C LYS A 388 18.73 12.82 -16.37
N THR A 389 19.70 13.50 -15.76
CA THR A 389 19.45 14.40 -14.61
C THR A 389 18.48 15.54 -14.95
N GLN A 390 18.54 16.10 -16.17
CA GLN A 390 17.58 17.12 -16.62
C GLN A 390 16.16 16.56 -16.81
N ILE A 391 16.02 15.33 -17.32
CA ILE A 391 14.73 14.64 -17.43
C ILE A 391 14.16 14.36 -16.05
N ASP A 392 14.96 13.86 -15.12
CA ASP A 392 14.54 13.58 -13.75
C ASP A 392 14.10 14.86 -13.03
N LEU A 393 14.84 15.96 -13.20
CA LEU A 393 14.45 17.27 -12.67
C LEU A 393 13.10 17.73 -13.26
N SER A 394 12.90 17.57 -14.57
CA SER A 394 11.64 17.91 -15.23
C SER A 394 10.47 17.06 -14.71
N ASN A 395 10.68 15.75 -14.51
CA ASN A 395 9.67 14.85 -13.95
C ASN A 395 9.31 15.28 -12.52
N VAL A 396 10.30 15.62 -11.68
CA VAL A 396 10.09 16.11 -10.31
C VAL A 396 9.28 17.41 -10.27
N VAL A 397 9.55 18.35 -11.18
CA VAL A 397 8.78 19.61 -11.29
C VAL A 397 7.34 19.32 -11.70
N SER A 398 7.13 18.52 -12.74
CA SER A 398 5.79 18.15 -13.22
C SER A 398 4.99 17.38 -12.16
N ALA A 399 5.64 16.48 -11.44
CA ALA A 399 5.03 15.73 -10.35
C ALA A 399 4.72 16.62 -9.14
N THR A 400 5.56 17.62 -8.82
CA THR A 400 5.25 18.61 -7.77
C THR A 400 3.98 19.41 -8.13
N GLN A 401 3.85 19.85 -9.38
CA GLN A 401 2.62 20.51 -9.86
C GLN A 401 1.41 19.58 -9.76
N THR A 402 1.58 18.31 -10.12
CA THR A 402 0.54 17.29 -10.06
C THR A 402 0.10 17.01 -8.62
N ALA A 403 1.03 16.91 -7.67
CA ALA A 403 0.73 16.74 -6.26
C ALA A 403 -0.11 17.90 -5.70
N ASN A 404 0.19 19.13 -6.09
CA ASN A 404 -0.61 20.30 -5.72
C ASN A 404 -2.02 20.26 -6.33
N GLN A 405 -2.16 19.81 -7.58
CA GLN A 405 -3.47 19.62 -8.22
C GLN A 405 -4.30 18.55 -7.50
N LEU A 406 -3.65 17.44 -7.12
CA LEU A 406 -4.29 16.36 -6.37
C LEU A 406 -4.70 16.82 -4.96
N ALA A 407 -3.84 17.56 -4.25
CA ALA A 407 -4.17 18.15 -2.96
C ALA A 407 -5.36 19.12 -3.04
N SER A 408 -5.42 19.94 -4.10
CA SER A 408 -6.56 20.82 -4.34
C SER A 408 -7.84 20.03 -4.64
N ALA A 409 -7.76 18.91 -5.36
CA ALA A 409 -8.91 18.06 -5.63
C ALA A 409 -9.47 17.45 -4.33
N VAL A 410 -8.61 16.99 -3.42
CA VAL A 410 -9.01 16.47 -2.09
C VAL A 410 -9.76 17.54 -1.29
N VAL A 411 -9.18 18.73 -1.16
CA VAL A 411 -9.78 19.83 -0.38
C VAL A 411 -11.13 20.26 -0.96
N ASN A 412 -11.23 20.37 -2.28
CA ASN A 412 -12.48 20.77 -2.94
C ASN A 412 -13.56 19.67 -2.86
N LEU A 413 -13.19 18.40 -3.01
CA LEU A 413 -14.13 17.28 -2.90
C LEU A 413 -14.66 17.16 -1.46
N ALA A 414 -13.78 17.24 -0.46
CA ALA A 414 -14.17 17.30 0.95
C ALA A 414 -15.07 18.52 1.22
N GLY A 415 -14.73 19.70 0.68
CA GLY A 415 -15.55 20.90 0.79
C GLY A 415 -16.92 20.80 0.11
N SER A 416 -17.06 19.98 -0.94
CA SER A 416 -18.36 19.73 -1.59
C SER A 416 -19.27 18.80 -0.77
N GLN A 417 -18.68 17.85 -0.03
CA GLN A 417 -19.40 16.97 0.91
C GLN A 417 -19.90 17.72 2.16
N LEU A 418 -19.37 18.92 2.44
CA LEU A 418 -19.71 19.74 3.61
C LEU A 418 -21.12 20.38 3.54
N GLY A 419 -21.70 20.57 2.35
CA GLY A 419 -23.00 21.23 2.18
C GLY A 419 -23.04 22.71 2.66
N THR A 420 -24.15 23.41 2.42
CA THR A 420 -24.35 24.84 2.77
C THR A 420 -24.74 25.09 4.24
N ALA A 421 -24.47 24.18 5.17
CA ALA A 421 -24.79 24.35 6.59
C ALA A 421 -23.59 25.01 7.32
N ILE A 422 -23.53 26.34 7.27
CA ILE A 422 -22.53 27.13 7.98
C ILE A 422 -22.98 27.33 9.43
N GLU A 423 -22.92 26.30 10.27
CA GLU A 423 -22.97 26.48 11.73
C GLU A 423 -22.00 25.50 12.41
N SER A 424 -20.79 26.01 12.69
CA SER A 424 -19.63 25.38 13.36
C SER A 424 -18.66 24.55 12.49
N ALA A 425 -17.41 25.03 12.42
CA ALA A 425 -16.29 24.36 11.76
C ALA A 425 -15.74 23.16 12.56
N ASP A 426 -16.20 22.98 13.80
CA ASP A 426 -15.76 21.93 14.73
C ASP A 426 -16.50 20.58 14.52
N THR A 427 -17.47 20.51 13.60
CA THR A 427 -18.29 19.29 13.36
C THR A 427 -18.02 18.61 12.02
N PHE A 428 -17.15 19.15 11.15
CA PHE A 428 -16.87 18.53 9.86
C PHE A 428 -15.91 17.32 10.01
N PRO A 429 -16.32 16.09 9.66
CA PRO A 429 -15.54 14.89 9.95
C PRO A 429 -14.14 14.84 9.30
N LEU A 430 -13.97 15.46 8.11
CA LEU A 430 -12.69 15.52 7.41
C LEU A 430 -11.84 16.76 7.79
N ALA A 431 -12.29 17.61 8.72
CA ALA A 431 -11.56 18.84 9.07
C ALA A 431 -10.13 18.54 9.54
N ASP A 432 -9.97 17.58 10.45
CA ASP A 432 -8.67 17.16 10.98
C ASP A 432 -7.73 16.65 9.87
N LEU A 433 -8.26 15.95 8.86
CA LEU A 433 -7.49 15.50 7.70
C LEU A 433 -6.98 16.69 6.89
N LEU A 434 -7.85 17.67 6.64
CA LEU A 434 -7.52 18.85 5.86
C LEU A 434 -6.55 19.81 6.58
N PHE A 435 -6.36 19.64 7.89
CA PHE A 435 -5.31 20.33 8.65
C PHE A 435 -3.93 19.68 8.55
N LEU A 436 -3.80 18.50 7.95
CA LEU A 436 -2.50 17.89 7.66
C LEU A 436 -1.83 18.55 6.45
N GLU A 437 -0.50 18.60 6.44
CA GLU A 437 0.25 18.91 5.22
C GLU A 437 0.12 17.73 4.23
N PRO A 438 -0.14 17.97 2.93
CA PRO A 438 -0.06 19.25 2.20
C PRO A 438 -1.38 20.03 2.06
N PHE A 439 -2.46 19.64 2.76
CA PHE A 439 -3.80 20.21 2.57
C PHE A 439 -4.02 21.50 3.37
N ALA A 440 -3.37 21.65 4.52
CA ALA A 440 -3.60 22.72 5.49
C ALA A 440 -3.57 24.13 4.88
N GLY A 441 -2.59 24.43 4.02
CA GLY A 441 -2.48 25.72 3.36
C GLY A 441 -3.61 26.00 2.39
N LEU A 442 -4.07 24.98 1.63
CA LEU A 442 -5.17 25.11 0.68
C LEU A 442 -6.52 25.23 1.39
N TYR A 443 -6.72 24.46 2.46
CA TYR A 443 -7.94 24.49 3.25
C TYR A 443 -8.17 25.85 3.94
N LYS A 444 -7.12 26.44 4.53
CA LYS A 444 -7.20 27.79 5.14
C LYS A 444 -7.54 28.90 4.14
N ASN A 445 -7.21 28.70 2.86
CA ASN A 445 -7.49 29.65 1.79
C ASN A 445 -8.89 29.48 1.17
N LEU A 446 -9.64 28.44 1.57
CA LEU A 446 -11.00 28.18 1.13
C LEU A 446 -11.99 29.17 1.78
N LYS A 447 -11.93 30.46 1.41
CA LYS A 447 -12.82 31.51 1.96
C LYS A 447 -14.10 31.70 1.11
N LYS A 448 -15.22 31.35 1.73
CA LYS A 448 -16.67 31.70 1.59
C LYS A 448 -17.33 32.19 0.29
N ASP A 449 -16.65 32.64 -0.77
CA ASP A 449 -17.34 33.09 -1.99
C ASP A 449 -16.84 32.33 -3.22
N LYS A 450 -17.65 31.35 -3.65
CA LYS A 450 -17.48 30.39 -4.75
C LYS A 450 -16.44 29.29 -4.49
N VAL A 451 -16.84 28.26 -3.74
CA VAL A 451 -16.18 26.93 -3.81
C VAL A 451 -16.21 26.49 -5.28
N PRO A 452 -15.05 26.28 -5.93
CA PRO A 452 -15.03 25.69 -7.26
C PRO A 452 -15.69 24.32 -7.18
N LYS A 453 -16.78 24.09 -7.92
CA LYS A 453 -17.36 22.77 -8.10
C LYS A 453 -16.37 21.93 -8.90
N VAL A 454 -15.42 21.29 -8.21
CA VAL A 454 -14.60 20.22 -8.78
C VAL A 454 -15.53 19.06 -9.01
N THR A 455 -15.62 18.60 -10.26
CA THR A 455 -16.46 17.46 -10.62
C THR A 455 -15.73 16.15 -10.32
N ALA A 456 -16.47 15.04 -10.23
CA ALA A 456 -15.92 13.70 -10.17
C ALA A 456 -14.92 13.44 -11.33
N ALA A 457 -15.17 14.05 -12.49
CA ALA A 457 -14.27 13.97 -13.65
C ALA A 457 -12.93 14.69 -13.42
N ASP A 458 -12.94 15.88 -12.80
CA ASP A 458 -11.72 16.61 -12.44
C ASP A 458 -10.91 15.85 -11.38
N SER A 459 -11.62 15.27 -10.40
CA SER A 459 -11.06 14.42 -9.36
C SER A 459 -10.42 13.14 -9.94
N ALA A 460 -11.11 12.47 -10.87
CA ALA A 460 -10.60 11.33 -11.61
C ALA A 460 -9.34 11.70 -12.41
N LEU A 461 -9.35 12.85 -13.09
CA LEU A 461 -8.20 13.34 -13.85
C LEU A 461 -6.98 13.66 -12.96
N ALA A 462 -7.21 14.27 -11.80
CA ALA A 462 -6.15 14.53 -10.83
C ALA A 462 -5.53 13.22 -10.33
N THR A 463 -6.35 12.23 -9.99
CA THR A 463 -5.91 10.90 -9.53
C THR A 463 -5.10 10.18 -10.60
N LEU A 464 -5.59 10.18 -11.84
CA LEU A 464 -4.87 9.64 -12.99
C LEU A 464 -3.47 10.26 -13.13
N LYS A 465 -3.39 11.60 -13.06
CA LYS A 465 -2.12 12.31 -13.16
C LYS A 465 -1.22 11.97 -11.98
N GLY A 466 -1.78 11.85 -10.78
CA GLY A 466 -1.06 11.44 -9.56
C GLY A 466 -0.39 10.07 -9.71
N ILE A 467 -1.13 9.04 -10.14
CA ILE A 467 -0.59 7.69 -10.38
C ILE A 467 0.48 7.72 -11.46
N LYS A 468 0.24 8.46 -12.54
CA LYS A 468 1.22 8.61 -13.63
C LYS A 468 2.52 9.25 -13.14
N ALA A 469 2.43 10.34 -12.38
CA ALA A 469 3.58 11.04 -11.81
C ALA A 469 4.36 10.15 -10.83
N LEU A 470 3.64 9.41 -9.97
CA LEU A 470 4.23 8.45 -9.05
C LEU A 470 5.03 7.36 -9.79
N THR A 471 4.42 6.80 -10.85
CA THR A 471 5.07 5.79 -11.70
C THR A 471 6.33 6.35 -12.37
N GLU A 472 6.28 7.57 -12.90
CA GLU A 472 7.41 8.20 -13.60
C GLU A 472 8.59 8.51 -12.67
N ILE A 473 8.35 8.72 -11.37
CA ILE A 473 9.40 8.98 -10.39
C ILE A 473 10.02 7.68 -9.87
N CYS A 474 9.23 6.64 -9.62
CA CYS A 474 9.72 5.42 -8.99
C CYS A 474 10.16 4.31 -9.97
N ALA A 475 9.77 4.33 -11.25
CA ALA A 475 9.93 3.15 -12.13
C ALA A 475 11.37 2.62 -12.30
N GLU A 476 12.37 3.49 -12.18
CA GLU A 476 13.79 3.11 -12.31
C GLU A 476 14.52 3.02 -10.95
N ASP A 477 13.81 3.13 -9.83
CA ASP A 477 14.38 3.15 -8.47
C ASP A 477 13.72 2.06 -7.59
N PRO A 478 14.36 0.88 -7.44
CA PRO A 478 13.83 -0.22 -6.65
C PRO A 478 13.54 0.15 -5.19
N LEU A 479 14.34 1.05 -4.59
CA LEU A 479 14.12 1.51 -3.22
C LEU A 479 12.86 2.37 -3.11
N CYS A 480 12.59 3.21 -4.13
CA CYS A 480 11.33 3.96 -4.25
C CYS A 480 10.15 3.00 -4.36
N LEU A 481 10.27 1.94 -5.17
CA LEU A 481 9.21 0.94 -5.37
C LEU A 481 8.91 0.15 -4.09
N GLN A 482 9.94 -0.28 -3.35
CA GLN A 482 9.75 -0.94 -2.06
C GLN A 482 9.06 0.01 -1.06
N LYS A 483 9.53 1.25 -0.96
CA LYS A 483 8.98 2.23 -0.04
C LYS A 483 7.50 2.55 -0.29
N ILE A 484 7.08 2.71 -1.55
CA ILE A 484 5.66 2.95 -1.84
C ILE A 484 4.80 1.72 -1.57
N THR A 485 5.38 0.52 -1.67
CA THR A 485 4.70 -0.73 -1.30
C THR A 485 4.50 -0.81 0.21
N ASP A 486 5.53 -0.48 0.99
CA ASP A 486 5.45 -0.42 2.46
C ASP A 486 4.41 0.60 2.93
N PHE A 487 4.14 1.64 2.15
CA PHE A 487 3.10 2.65 2.41
C PHE A 487 1.72 2.31 1.83
N GLY A 488 1.52 1.05 1.39
CA GLY A 488 0.21 0.49 1.05
C GLY A 488 -0.36 0.92 -0.30
N VAL A 489 0.49 1.28 -1.27
CA VAL A 489 0.03 1.60 -2.64
C VAL A 489 -0.74 0.44 -3.28
N LEU A 490 -0.49 -0.82 -2.89
CA LEU A 490 -1.19 -1.99 -3.42
C LEU A 490 -2.68 -1.96 -3.10
N SER A 491 -3.09 -1.50 -1.92
CA SER A 491 -4.51 -1.39 -1.53
C SER A 491 -5.24 -0.39 -2.41
N LEU A 492 -4.61 0.77 -2.68
CA LEU A 492 -5.13 1.78 -3.62
C LEU A 492 -5.25 1.21 -5.04
N LEU A 493 -4.20 0.54 -5.54
CA LEU A 493 -4.20 -0.04 -6.89
C LEU A 493 -5.25 -1.13 -7.04
N ARG A 494 -5.41 -1.99 -6.03
CA ARG A 494 -6.43 -3.04 -6.02
C ARG A 494 -7.82 -2.42 -6.16
N ARG A 495 -8.17 -1.42 -5.34
CA ARG A 495 -9.47 -0.73 -5.43
C ARG A 495 -9.69 -0.08 -6.79
N LEU A 496 -8.70 0.67 -7.29
CA LEU A 496 -8.79 1.38 -8.58
C LEU A 496 -8.91 0.45 -9.79
N LEU A 497 -8.44 -0.80 -9.70
CA LEU A 497 -8.54 -1.78 -10.77
C LEU A 497 -9.87 -2.52 -10.71
N LEU A 498 -10.27 -3.00 -9.53
CA LEU A 498 -11.47 -3.83 -9.36
C LEU A 498 -12.77 -3.04 -9.43
N GLU A 499 -12.79 -1.80 -8.92
CA GLU A 499 -14.00 -1.02 -8.72
C GLU A 499 -14.04 0.23 -9.62
N ASP A 500 -15.22 0.86 -9.74
CA ASP A 500 -15.47 2.04 -10.58
C ASP A 500 -15.94 3.24 -9.73
N ASP A 501 -15.30 3.49 -8.59
CA ASP A 501 -15.68 4.52 -7.60
C ASP A 501 -15.89 5.92 -8.23
N TYR A 502 -15.06 6.31 -9.19
CA TYR A 502 -15.19 7.61 -9.86
C TYR A 502 -16.37 7.69 -10.83
N GLU A 503 -16.77 6.57 -11.45
CA GLU A 503 -18.00 6.54 -12.27
C GLU A 503 -19.23 6.60 -11.38
N GLN A 504 -19.22 5.87 -10.27
CA GLN A 504 -20.29 5.91 -9.28
C GLN A 504 -20.42 7.33 -8.69
N LEU A 505 -19.30 7.98 -8.35
CA LEU A 505 -19.29 9.35 -7.87
C LEU A 505 -19.85 10.33 -8.92
N ALA A 506 -19.47 10.18 -10.19
CA ALA A 506 -20.01 11.00 -11.27
C ALA A 506 -21.51 10.79 -11.49
N ALA A 507 -22.00 9.56 -11.31
CA ALA A 507 -23.43 9.26 -11.37
C ALA A 507 -24.21 9.88 -10.20
N ILE A 508 -23.64 9.86 -8.99
CA ILE A 508 -24.21 10.53 -7.80
C ILE A 508 -24.30 12.03 -8.04
N GLU A 509 -23.23 12.67 -8.52
CA GLU A 509 -23.22 14.10 -8.86
C GLU A 509 -24.28 14.46 -9.91
N ALA A 510 -24.44 13.63 -10.94
CA ALA A 510 -25.45 13.83 -11.98
C ALA A 510 -26.88 13.71 -11.42
N TYR A 511 -27.11 12.73 -10.54
CA TYR A 511 -28.39 12.54 -9.87
C TYR A 511 -28.75 13.72 -8.95
N ASP A 512 -27.81 14.19 -8.14
CA ASP A 512 -28.05 15.33 -7.24
C ASP A 512 -28.25 16.64 -8.02
N ALA A 513 -27.55 16.83 -9.14
CA ALA A 513 -27.78 17.95 -10.05
C ALA A 513 -29.21 17.92 -10.64
N SER A 514 -29.73 16.74 -10.99
CA SER A 514 -31.11 16.58 -11.47
C SER A 514 -32.13 16.93 -10.38
N ARG A 515 -31.93 16.47 -9.14
CA ARG A 515 -32.84 16.79 -8.03
C ARG A 515 -32.86 18.27 -7.68
N ALA A 516 -31.70 18.94 -7.74
CA ALA A 516 -31.64 20.39 -7.49
C ALA A 516 -32.48 21.17 -8.51
N ASN A 517 -32.46 20.76 -9.78
CA ASN A 517 -33.28 21.36 -10.84
C ASN A 517 -34.79 21.10 -10.62
N GLU A 518 -35.18 19.87 -10.24
CA GLU A 518 -36.59 19.54 -9.93
C GLU A 518 -37.14 20.32 -8.72
N ALA A 519 -36.32 20.53 -7.69
CA ALA A 519 -36.70 21.32 -6.52
C ALA A 519 -36.92 22.80 -6.87
N GLN A 520 -36.20 23.31 -7.86
CA GLN A 520 -36.33 24.68 -8.35
C GLN A 520 -37.56 24.86 -9.27
N GLU A 521 -37.98 23.81 -9.99
CA GLU A 521 -39.23 23.80 -10.78
C GLU A 521 -40.50 23.63 -9.92
N ARG A 522 -40.43 23.01 -8.73
CA ARG A 522 -41.57 22.85 -7.82
C ARG A 522 -41.85 24.06 -6.91
N ALA A 523 -41.01 25.10 -6.93
CA ALA A 523 -41.29 26.35 -6.21
C ALA A 523 -42.39 27.15 -6.92
N PRO A 524 -43.41 27.70 -6.23
CA PRO A 524 -44.48 28.47 -6.87
C PRO A 524 -43.89 29.73 -7.54
N PRO A 525 -44.44 30.19 -8.67
CA PRO A 525 -43.87 31.32 -9.39
C PRO A 525 -44.03 32.59 -8.56
N SER A 526 -42.93 33.05 -7.93
CA SER A 526 -42.84 34.42 -7.46
C SER A 526 -42.72 35.33 -8.67
N THR A 527 -43.75 36.15 -8.87
CA THR A 527 -43.85 37.18 -9.91
C THR A 527 -42.65 38.13 -9.91
N GLY A 528 -42.06 38.31 -11.10
CA GLY A 528 -41.25 39.49 -11.47
C GLY A 528 -39.74 39.29 -11.46
N ASP A 529 -39.16 38.76 -12.54
CA ASP A 529 -38.56 39.56 -13.62
C ASP A 529 -37.90 38.61 -14.63
N SER A 530 -38.27 38.75 -15.89
CA SER A 530 -37.69 37.99 -16.99
C SER A 530 -36.25 38.46 -17.23
N THR A 531 -35.28 37.73 -16.70
CA THR A 531 -33.92 37.72 -17.25
C THR A 531 -33.74 36.42 -18.00
N VAL A 532 -33.37 36.55 -19.27
CA VAL A 532 -33.09 35.47 -20.20
C VAL A 532 -32.05 34.55 -19.56
N VAL A 533 -32.50 33.39 -19.09
CA VAL A 533 -31.62 32.32 -18.66
C VAL A 533 -31.05 31.72 -19.93
N ASP A 534 -29.78 32.01 -20.18
CA ASP A 534 -28.96 31.24 -21.12
C ASP A 534 -29.16 29.76 -20.79
N SER A 535 -29.67 29.03 -21.78
CA SER A 535 -29.77 27.58 -21.77
C SER A 535 -28.36 27.00 -21.65
N HIS A 536 -27.85 26.88 -20.43
CA HIS A 536 -26.67 26.09 -20.16
C HIS A 536 -27.02 24.64 -20.50
N ASN A 537 -26.44 24.18 -21.61
CA ASN A 537 -26.58 22.83 -22.12
C ASN A 537 -26.45 21.79 -21.00
N PRO A 538 -27.36 20.80 -20.89
CA PRO A 538 -27.20 19.64 -20.02
C PRO A 538 -26.12 18.65 -20.53
N SER A 539 -25.16 19.12 -21.33
CA SER A 539 -24.18 18.31 -22.06
C SER A 539 -22.80 18.34 -21.41
N ASN A 540 -22.72 18.22 -20.09
CA ASN A 540 -21.44 17.92 -19.39
C ASN A 540 -21.36 16.47 -18.90
N LEU A 541 -22.29 15.60 -19.29
CA LEU A 541 -22.12 14.15 -19.17
C LEU A 541 -21.14 13.66 -20.22
N ARG A 542 -19.84 13.87 -19.97
CA ARG A 542 -18.76 13.21 -20.70
C ARG A 542 -17.89 12.45 -19.71
N VAL A 543 -18.35 11.28 -19.28
CA VAL A 543 -17.49 10.28 -18.63
C VAL A 543 -17.14 9.23 -19.69
N PRO A 544 -15.84 9.13 -20.03
CA PRO A 544 -15.08 7.95 -19.60
C PRO A 544 -13.62 8.33 -19.25
N ALA A 545 -13.35 8.65 -17.98
CA ALA A 545 -11.98 8.86 -17.46
C ALA A 545 -11.43 7.65 -16.68
N THR A 546 -12.28 6.71 -16.30
CA THR A 546 -12.01 5.51 -15.49
C THR A 546 -11.10 4.50 -16.20
N ALA A 547 -11.36 4.24 -17.48
CA ALA A 547 -10.48 3.38 -18.30
C ALA A 547 -9.04 3.91 -18.33
N HIS A 548 -8.86 5.23 -18.24
CA HIS A 548 -7.53 5.84 -18.19
C HIS A 548 -6.88 5.72 -16.80
N ILE A 549 -7.65 5.80 -15.72
CA ILE A 549 -7.16 5.50 -14.35
C ILE A 549 -6.68 4.05 -14.28
N ARG A 550 -7.53 3.09 -14.67
CA ARG A 550 -7.22 1.65 -14.69
C ARG A 550 -5.95 1.35 -15.49
N ARG A 551 -5.77 2.00 -16.65
CA ARG A 551 -4.54 1.87 -17.45
C ARG A 551 -3.29 2.30 -16.66
N HIS A 552 -3.34 3.44 -15.98
CA HIS A 552 -2.20 3.94 -15.21
C HIS A 552 -1.96 3.15 -13.92
N ALA A 553 -3.02 2.69 -13.26
CA ALA A 553 -2.95 1.77 -12.13
C ALA A 553 -2.31 0.42 -12.53
N ALA A 554 -2.75 -0.17 -13.65
CA ALA A 554 -2.19 -1.41 -14.18
C ALA A 554 -0.71 -1.25 -14.57
N ARG A 555 -0.33 -0.09 -15.15
CA ARG A 555 1.07 0.23 -15.43
C ARG A 555 1.90 0.24 -14.15
N LEU A 556 1.46 0.94 -13.10
CA LEU A 556 2.18 1.00 -11.83
C LEU A 556 2.29 -0.38 -11.18
N LEU A 557 1.20 -1.16 -11.20
CA LEU A 557 1.20 -2.54 -10.71
C LEU A 557 2.20 -3.42 -11.47
N THR A 558 2.31 -3.26 -12.79
CA THR A 558 3.29 -4.02 -13.59
C THR A 558 4.72 -3.70 -13.16
N VAL A 559 5.03 -2.42 -12.93
CA VAL A 559 6.35 -2.01 -12.41
C VAL A 559 6.62 -2.61 -11.02
N LEU A 560 5.62 -2.61 -10.13
CA LEU A 560 5.73 -3.16 -8.78
C LEU A 560 5.81 -4.69 -8.75
N SER A 561 5.21 -5.37 -9.73
CA SER A 561 5.17 -6.84 -9.80
C SER A 561 6.53 -7.51 -10.00
N VAL A 562 7.59 -6.73 -10.25
CA VAL A 562 8.97 -7.21 -10.24
C VAL A 562 9.46 -7.52 -8.80
N LEU A 563 8.83 -6.93 -7.77
CA LEU A 563 9.21 -7.13 -6.37
C LEU A 563 8.61 -8.44 -5.79
N PRO A 564 9.40 -9.29 -5.10
CA PRO A 564 8.92 -10.60 -4.62
C PRO A 564 7.71 -10.55 -3.67
N HIS A 565 7.66 -9.58 -2.75
CA HIS A 565 6.53 -9.46 -1.81
C HIS A 565 5.24 -9.00 -2.51
N VAL A 566 5.34 -8.19 -3.58
CA VAL A 566 4.20 -7.81 -4.42
C VAL A 566 3.66 -9.01 -5.17
N GLN A 567 4.55 -9.85 -5.73
CA GLN A 567 4.17 -11.09 -6.41
C GLN A 567 3.37 -11.99 -5.46
N LYS A 568 3.85 -12.19 -4.23
CA LYS A 568 3.14 -12.96 -3.20
C LYS A 568 1.77 -12.39 -2.88
N ALA A 569 1.65 -11.07 -2.74
CA ALA A 569 0.38 -10.39 -2.49
C ALA A 569 -0.63 -10.63 -3.63
N ILE A 570 -0.19 -10.47 -4.89
CA ILE A 570 -1.04 -10.72 -6.07
C ILE A 570 -1.50 -12.18 -6.10
N VAL A 571 -0.58 -13.14 -5.97
CA VAL A 571 -0.88 -14.58 -6.01
C VAL A 571 -1.83 -15.00 -4.89
N SER A 572 -1.74 -14.36 -3.72
CA SER A 572 -2.64 -14.65 -2.60
C SER A 572 -4.07 -14.15 -2.80
N ASP A 573 -4.29 -13.17 -3.68
CA ASP A 573 -5.59 -12.57 -3.95
C ASP A 573 -6.25 -13.15 -5.21
N LYS A 574 -7.13 -14.12 -5.00
CA LYS A 574 -7.89 -14.78 -6.09
C LYS A 574 -8.73 -13.80 -6.91
N SER A 575 -9.30 -12.77 -6.28
CA SER A 575 -10.14 -11.78 -6.97
C SER A 575 -9.31 -10.93 -7.92
N TRP A 576 -8.11 -10.53 -7.47
CA TRP A 576 -7.19 -9.72 -8.25
C TRP A 576 -6.59 -10.50 -9.41
N CYS A 577 -6.18 -11.76 -9.18
CA CYS A 577 -5.73 -12.65 -10.25
C CYS A 577 -6.81 -12.86 -11.33
N LYS A 578 -8.05 -13.15 -10.92
CA LYS A 578 -9.16 -13.33 -11.84
C LYS A 578 -9.39 -12.08 -12.69
N TRP A 579 -9.41 -10.91 -12.08
CA TRP A 579 -9.55 -9.65 -12.80
C TRP A 579 -8.40 -9.42 -13.79
N LEU A 580 -7.15 -9.68 -13.39
CA LEU A 580 -5.99 -9.55 -14.29
C LEU A 580 -6.09 -10.51 -15.49
N GLU A 581 -6.58 -11.73 -15.28
CA GLU A 581 -6.78 -12.70 -16.37
C GLU A 581 -7.89 -12.27 -17.34
N GLU A 582 -9.05 -11.86 -16.82
CA GLU A 582 -10.18 -11.38 -17.62
C GLU A 582 -9.80 -10.10 -18.37
N CYS A 583 -9.06 -9.19 -17.72
CA CYS A 583 -8.51 -7.99 -18.33
C CYS A 583 -7.55 -8.32 -19.47
N ALA A 584 -6.59 -9.23 -19.25
CA ALA A 584 -5.65 -9.68 -20.27
C ALA A 584 -6.33 -10.31 -21.50
N ARG A 585 -7.52 -10.90 -21.32
CA ARG A 585 -8.34 -11.48 -22.40
C ARG A 585 -9.30 -10.48 -23.05
N GLY A 586 -9.35 -9.23 -22.58
CA GLY A 586 -10.30 -8.23 -23.04
C GLY A 586 -11.76 -8.55 -22.72
N GLN A 587 -12.01 -9.32 -21.65
CA GLN A 587 -13.35 -9.75 -21.25
C GLN A 587 -14.05 -8.77 -20.30
N ILE A 588 -13.33 -7.76 -19.79
CA ILE A 588 -13.88 -6.75 -18.88
C ILE A 588 -14.49 -5.60 -19.68
N PRO A 589 -15.81 -5.33 -19.55
CA PRO A 589 -16.47 -4.21 -20.19
C PRO A 589 -15.77 -2.88 -19.85
N GLY A 590 -15.56 -2.01 -20.83
CA GLY A 590 -14.89 -0.72 -20.64
C GLY A 590 -13.35 -0.78 -20.54
N CYS A 591 -12.74 -1.97 -20.51
CA CYS A 591 -11.29 -2.18 -20.41
C CYS A 591 -10.65 -2.79 -21.66
N ASN A 592 -11.13 -2.42 -22.86
CA ASN A 592 -10.66 -2.98 -24.14
C ASN A 592 -9.34 -2.37 -24.68
N ASP A 593 -8.60 -1.64 -23.84
CA ASP A 593 -7.38 -0.95 -24.25
C ASP A 593 -6.19 -1.91 -24.34
N LEU A 594 -5.56 -2.05 -25.51
CA LEU A 594 -4.43 -2.99 -25.70
C LEU A 594 -3.28 -2.79 -24.69
N LYS A 595 -3.08 -1.57 -24.16
CA LYS A 595 -2.06 -1.33 -23.13
C LYS A 595 -2.44 -1.95 -21.79
N ILE A 596 -3.71 -1.85 -21.37
CA ILE A 596 -4.13 -2.42 -20.09
C ILE A 596 -4.07 -3.96 -20.14
N GLN A 597 -4.46 -4.56 -21.25
CA GLN A 597 -4.39 -6.02 -21.46
C GLN A 597 -2.94 -6.51 -21.36
N SER A 598 -2.02 -5.80 -22.01
CA SER A 598 -0.58 -6.08 -21.91
C SER A 598 -0.06 -5.94 -20.48
N TYR A 599 -0.43 -4.88 -19.75
CA TYR A 599 0.01 -4.68 -18.37
C TYR A 599 -0.52 -5.78 -17.45
N ALA A 600 -1.80 -6.16 -17.59
CA ALA A 600 -2.40 -7.23 -16.84
C ALA A 600 -1.68 -8.57 -17.06
N ARG A 601 -1.37 -8.89 -18.32
CA ARG A 601 -0.62 -10.12 -18.66
C ARG A 601 0.82 -10.09 -18.17
N ALA A 602 1.52 -8.97 -18.33
CA ALA A 602 2.88 -8.79 -17.81
C ALA A 602 2.92 -8.96 -16.29
N THR A 603 1.96 -8.39 -15.57
CA THR A 603 1.80 -8.52 -14.11
C THR A 603 1.64 -9.99 -13.71
N LEU A 604 0.77 -10.74 -14.39
CA LEU A 604 0.58 -12.18 -14.14
C LEU A 604 1.86 -12.97 -14.43
N LEU A 605 2.56 -12.68 -15.53
CA LEU A 605 3.81 -13.35 -15.85
C LEU A 605 4.89 -13.07 -14.81
N ASN A 606 5.05 -11.83 -14.36
CA ASN A 606 6.00 -11.48 -13.30
C ASN A 606 5.65 -12.18 -11.98
N ALA A 607 4.36 -12.30 -11.64
CA ALA A 607 3.89 -12.93 -10.41
C ALA A 607 4.03 -14.46 -10.39
N PHE A 608 3.73 -15.14 -11.50
CA PHE A 608 3.64 -16.62 -11.54
C PHE A 608 4.84 -17.31 -12.20
N CYS A 609 5.65 -16.61 -13.00
CA CYS A 609 6.85 -17.19 -13.62
C CYS A 609 8.13 -16.97 -12.79
N SER A 610 8.01 -16.37 -11.60
CA SER A 610 9.13 -16.19 -10.65
C SER A 610 9.35 -17.48 -9.83
N ASP A 611 10.59 -17.97 -9.77
CA ASP A 611 10.94 -19.25 -9.14
C ASP A 611 10.74 -19.18 -7.61
N PRO A 612 9.88 -20.03 -7.01
CA PRO A 612 9.70 -20.08 -5.56
C PRO A 612 10.97 -20.51 -4.79
N ALA A 613 12.01 -21.01 -5.47
CA ALA A 613 13.31 -21.27 -4.85
C ALA A 613 13.99 -19.98 -4.34
N SER A 614 13.67 -18.81 -4.92
CA SER A 614 14.13 -17.51 -4.39
C SER A 614 13.52 -17.22 -3.01
N TRP A 615 12.35 -17.76 -2.69
CA TRP A 615 11.61 -17.47 -1.46
C TRP A 615 12.17 -18.17 -0.22
N LYS A 616 13.03 -19.19 -0.38
CA LYS A 616 13.67 -19.91 0.74
C LYS A 616 15.05 -19.36 1.11
N SER A 617 15.65 -18.55 0.24
CA SER A 617 17.01 -18.03 0.43
C SER A 617 17.09 -16.85 1.41
N GLU A 618 15.99 -16.19 1.74
CA GLU A 618 16.01 -15.04 2.67
C GLU A 618 15.75 -15.42 4.14
N ILE A 619 15.46 -16.69 4.46
CA ILE A 619 15.07 -17.10 5.82
C ILE A 619 16.21 -17.80 6.61
N VAL A 620 17.29 -18.22 5.97
CA VAL A 620 18.40 -18.91 6.68
C VAL A 620 19.74 -18.34 6.25
N GLY A 621 20.30 -17.47 7.10
CA GLY A 621 21.69 -17.02 7.00
C GLY A 621 22.64 -18.16 7.33
N VAL A 622 23.04 -18.93 6.32
CA VAL A 622 24.23 -19.80 6.39
C VAL A 622 25.08 -19.51 5.14
N PRO A 623 26.34 -19.09 5.31
CA PRO A 623 27.27 -19.01 4.20
C PRO A 623 27.81 -20.40 3.94
N ASP A 624 27.67 -20.92 2.72
CA ASP A 624 28.50 -22.06 2.34
C ASP A 624 29.11 -21.91 0.95
N GLY A 625 30.40 -22.21 0.92
CA GLY A 625 31.28 -22.01 -0.22
C GLY A 625 31.24 -23.19 -1.19
N SER A 626 31.46 -22.85 -2.46
CA SER A 626 31.79 -23.75 -3.58
C SER A 626 30.69 -24.67 -4.13
N SER A 627 30.12 -24.29 -5.29
CA SER A 627 30.07 -25.19 -6.45
C SER A 627 29.78 -24.40 -7.74
N LEU A 628 30.51 -24.73 -8.81
CA LEU A 628 30.38 -24.18 -10.15
C LEU A 628 29.03 -24.52 -10.81
N ASN A 629 28.56 -23.60 -11.66
CA ASN A 629 27.67 -23.83 -12.81
C ASN A 629 26.29 -24.47 -12.53
N LYS A 630 25.44 -23.77 -11.79
CA LYS A 630 24.00 -23.74 -12.10
C LYS A 630 23.69 -22.36 -12.68
N LYS A 631 23.40 -22.30 -13.99
CA LYS A 631 22.74 -21.13 -14.58
C LYS A 631 21.47 -20.91 -13.78
N GLN A 632 21.45 -19.92 -12.89
CA GLN A 632 20.21 -19.40 -12.33
C GLN A 632 19.37 -18.99 -13.55
N GLN A 633 18.31 -19.72 -13.82
CA GLN A 633 17.37 -19.40 -14.88
C GLN A 633 16.60 -18.19 -14.35
N GLN A 634 17.13 -16.99 -14.62
CA GLN A 634 16.56 -15.75 -14.16
C GLN A 634 15.17 -15.60 -14.79
N CYS A 635 14.15 -15.51 -13.94
CA CYS A 635 12.76 -15.43 -14.38
C CYS A 635 12.54 -14.15 -15.21
N PRO A 636 11.78 -14.22 -16.32
CA PRO A 636 11.59 -13.08 -17.19
C PRO A 636 10.82 -11.97 -16.46
N GLN A 637 11.34 -10.74 -16.53
CA GLN A 637 10.75 -9.54 -15.95
C GLN A 637 10.23 -8.61 -17.05
N TYR A 638 8.92 -8.45 -17.13
CA TYR A 638 8.28 -7.57 -18.10
C TYR A 638 8.09 -6.17 -17.51
N ALA A 639 8.97 -5.25 -17.92
CA ALA A 639 8.93 -3.85 -17.52
C ALA A 639 7.90 -3.01 -18.31
N ASP A 640 7.62 -1.78 -17.88
CA ASP A 640 6.59 -0.90 -18.47
C ASP A 640 6.89 -0.37 -19.89
N MET A 641 8.05 -0.74 -20.44
CA MET A 641 8.52 -0.41 -21.79
C MET A 641 8.18 -1.50 -22.82
N ILE A 642 7.83 -2.70 -22.37
CA ILE A 642 7.55 -3.86 -23.22
C ILE A 642 6.05 -4.11 -23.20
N PHE A 643 5.42 -4.00 -24.36
CA PHE A 643 4.02 -4.34 -24.55
C PHE A 643 3.88 -5.71 -25.21
N LEU A 644 3.06 -6.57 -24.61
CA LEU A 644 2.62 -7.84 -25.16
C LEU A 644 1.45 -7.54 -26.12
N ILE A 645 1.59 -7.95 -27.38
CA ILE A 645 0.63 -7.61 -28.44
C ILE A 645 -0.58 -8.55 -28.47
N ASN A 646 -0.39 -9.80 -28.05
CA ASN A 646 -1.37 -10.90 -28.08
C ASN A 646 -1.53 -11.57 -26.70
N PRO A 647 -1.75 -10.80 -25.62
CA PRO A 647 -1.70 -11.30 -24.23
C PRO A 647 -2.67 -12.45 -23.93
N GLU A 648 -3.75 -12.56 -24.69
CA GLU A 648 -4.80 -13.57 -24.58
C GLU A 648 -4.38 -14.97 -25.04
N LEU A 649 -3.33 -15.08 -25.86
CA LEU A 649 -2.96 -16.36 -26.48
C LEU A 649 -2.36 -17.37 -25.47
N PRO A 650 -2.57 -18.69 -25.70
CA PRO A 650 -2.16 -19.73 -24.76
C PRO A 650 -0.66 -19.79 -24.47
N HIS A 651 0.19 -19.36 -25.40
CA HIS A 651 1.65 -19.38 -25.23
C HIS A 651 2.16 -18.41 -24.16
N TRP A 652 1.32 -17.50 -23.68
CA TRP A 652 1.61 -16.65 -22.52
C TRP A 652 1.14 -17.27 -21.20
N LYS A 653 0.55 -18.47 -21.18
CA LYS A 653 0.08 -19.11 -19.94
C LYS A 653 1.27 -19.44 -19.05
N CYS A 654 1.13 -19.12 -17.76
CA CYS A 654 2.09 -19.47 -16.73
C CYS A 654 2.05 -21.00 -16.52
N ILE A 655 3.19 -21.63 -16.31
CA ILE A 655 3.23 -23.03 -15.89
C ILE A 655 2.76 -23.04 -14.43
N GLU A 656 1.54 -23.49 -14.18
CA GLU A 656 1.14 -23.86 -12.82
C GLU A 656 2.05 -25.01 -12.38
N GLN A 657 3.09 -24.70 -11.60
CA GLN A 657 3.78 -25.72 -10.84
C GLN A 657 2.77 -26.25 -9.83
N LYS A 658 2.17 -27.41 -10.13
CA LYS A 658 1.41 -28.18 -9.14
C LYS A 658 2.31 -28.37 -7.92
N THR A 659 1.98 -27.71 -6.83
CA THR A 659 2.48 -28.05 -5.50
C THR A 659 2.02 -29.47 -5.20
N SER A 660 2.91 -30.45 -5.40
CA SER A 660 2.73 -31.80 -4.88
C SER A 660 2.88 -31.76 -3.36
N ASN A 661 1.83 -31.31 -2.67
CA ASN A 661 1.62 -31.62 -1.25
C ASN A 661 0.68 -32.82 -1.19
N SER A 662 1.18 -34.02 -1.51
CA SER A 662 0.62 -35.25 -0.95
C SER A 662 1.43 -35.56 0.31
N VAL A 663 0.87 -35.21 1.46
CA VAL A 663 1.25 -35.81 2.72
C VAL A 663 0.67 -37.22 2.70
N ASP A 664 1.43 -38.17 2.19
CA ASP A 664 1.14 -39.59 2.41
C ASP A 664 1.65 -39.94 3.81
N ASN A 665 0.71 -39.97 4.76
CA ASN A 665 0.86 -40.69 6.01
C ASN A 665 0.91 -42.19 5.68
N ALA A 666 2.12 -42.76 5.61
CA ALA A 666 2.29 -44.20 5.67
C ALA A 666 2.14 -44.66 7.13
N ALA A 667 0.92 -45.02 7.51
CA ALA A 667 0.69 -45.95 8.61
C ALA A 667 0.94 -47.38 8.07
N VAL A 668 1.78 -48.09 8.81
CA VAL A 668 2.04 -49.52 8.68
C VAL A 668 0.74 -50.27 8.92
N ASP A 669 0.36 -51.17 8.01
CA ASP A 669 -0.20 -52.46 8.43
C ASP A 669 0.04 -53.53 7.35
N ASP A 670 0.58 -54.62 7.85
CA ASP A 670 0.93 -55.89 7.25
C ASP A 670 -0.34 -56.76 7.25
N ASP A 671 -0.72 -57.37 6.11
CA ASP A 671 -0.94 -58.81 5.98
C ASP A 671 -1.68 -59.21 4.68
N SER A 672 -1.02 -60.12 3.97
CA SER A 672 -1.52 -61.33 3.28
C SER A 672 -2.73 -61.32 2.30
N ALA A 673 -2.39 -61.79 1.09
CA ALA A 673 -2.98 -62.95 0.38
C ALA A 673 -4.26 -62.84 -0.50
N GLU A 674 -4.03 -63.23 -1.76
CA GLU A 674 -4.85 -64.11 -2.62
C GLU A 674 -6.14 -63.62 -3.33
N SER A 675 -6.08 -63.59 -4.67
CA SER A 675 -6.73 -64.57 -5.56
C SER A 675 -7.35 -63.94 -6.81
N GLU A 676 -6.92 -64.46 -7.95
CA GLU A 676 -7.55 -64.35 -9.26
C GLU A 676 -8.98 -64.94 -9.27
N ASN A 677 -9.90 -64.38 -10.07
CA ASN A 677 -10.47 -65.01 -11.28
C ASN A 677 -11.87 -64.50 -11.72
N ARG A 678 -12.01 -64.36 -13.05
CA ARG A 678 -13.21 -64.66 -13.91
C ARG A 678 -14.47 -63.79 -13.75
N ALA A 679 -15.27 -63.46 -14.79
CA ALA A 679 -15.33 -63.86 -16.19
C ALA A 679 -16.25 -62.90 -17.02
N LEU A 680 -15.88 -62.72 -18.29
CA LEU A 680 -16.68 -62.74 -19.55
C LEU A 680 -18.22 -62.67 -19.45
N SER A 681 -18.95 -61.89 -20.27
CA SER A 681 -19.33 -62.25 -21.65
C SER A 681 -20.13 -61.14 -22.39
N ARG A 682 -20.11 -61.23 -23.73
CA ARG A 682 -20.66 -60.34 -24.80
C ARG A 682 -22.19 -60.41 -24.96
N THR A 683 -22.85 -59.39 -25.54
CA THR A 683 -23.49 -59.40 -26.90
C THR A 683 -24.32 -58.12 -27.26
N LEU A 684 -24.02 -57.58 -28.46
CA LEU A 684 -24.86 -57.09 -29.58
C LEU A 684 -25.89 -55.91 -29.46
N GLU A 685 -25.55 -54.84 -30.20
CA GLU A 685 -26.30 -54.04 -31.22
C GLU A 685 -27.70 -53.42 -30.94
N ASN A 686 -27.82 -52.07 -30.96
CA ASN A 686 -28.35 -51.28 -32.10
C ASN A 686 -28.39 -49.72 -31.88
N ASP A 687 -27.73 -49.01 -32.81
CA ASP A 687 -27.84 -47.66 -33.41
C ASP A 687 -28.61 -46.42 -32.85
N ASN A 688 -27.81 -45.35 -32.61
CA ASN A 688 -27.86 -43.92 -33.07
C ASN A 688 -28.88 -42.85 -32.54
N PRO A 689 -28.54 -41.52 -32.55
CA PRO A 689 -27.35 -40.75 -32.06
C PRO A 689 -27.76 -39.39 -31.39
N PRO A 690 -26.89 -38.36 -31.14
CA PRO A 690 -25.51 -38.31 -30.67
C PRO A 690 -25.40 -37.62 -29.28
N ALA A 691 -24.79 -38.27 -28.30
CA ALA A 691 -24.35 -37.66 -27.04
C ALA A 691 -22.91 -37.15 -27.23
N SER A 692 -22.63 -35.87 -27.03
CA SER A 692 -22.12 -35.34 -25.76
C SER A 692 -21.09 -36.23 -25.05
N THR A 693 -20.07 -35.51 -24.56
CA THR A 693 -19.18 -35.80 -23.44
C THR A 693 -17.79 -36.38 -23.75
N SER A 694 -16.82 -35.68 -23.18
CA SER A 694 -15.58 -36.21 -22.61
C SER A 694 -14.67 -37.00 -23.55
N GLY A 695 -13.88 -36.25 -24.32
CA GLY A 695 -12.53 -36.68 -24.65
C GLY A 695 -11.59 -36.27 -23.53
N SER A 696 -11.18 -37.24 -22.70
CA SER A 696 -9.94 -37.17 -21.93
C SER A 696 -8.79 -36.95 -22.91
N GLY A 697 -8.44 -35.68 -23.10
CA GLY A 697 -7.31 -35.26 -23.94
C GLY A 697 -6.03 -35.45 -23.14
N SER A 698 -5.34 -36.55 -23.41
CA SER A 698 -3.91 -36.73 -23.18
C SER A 698 -3.16 -35.40 -23.37
N PHE A 699 -2.32 -35.03 -22.40
CA PHE A 699 -1.40 -33.88 -22.47
C PHE A 699 -0.54 -33.97 -23.73
N SER A 700 -0.99 -33.41 -24.83
CA SER A 700 -0.18 -33.21 -26.03
C SER A 700 0.63 -31.93 -25.85
N ASN A 701 1.92 -32.09 -25.56
CA ASN A 701 3.03 -31.15 -25.77
C ASN A 701 2.65 -29.65 -25.78
N MET A 702 2.80 -28.97 -24.63
CA MET A 702 2.91 -27.50 -24.62
C MET A 702 4.18 -27.09 -25.37
N GLU A 703 4.05 -26.75 -26.65
CA GLU A 703 5.12 -26.17 -27.46
C GLU A 703 5.54 -24.82 -26.85
N PHE A 704 6.80 -24.73 -26.40
CA PHE A 704 7.42 -23.44 -26.12
C PHE A 704 7.33 -22.56 -27.37
N PRO A 705 6.99 -21.26 -27.25
CA PRO A 705 6.88 -20.39 -28.40
C PRO A 705 8.22 -20.35 -29.14
N PRO A 706 8.28 -20.71 -30.43
CA PRO A 706 9.55 -20.92 -31.14
C PRO A 706 10.26 -19.62 -31.53
N LEU A 707 9.58 -18.46 -31.41
CA LEU A 707 10.04 -17.20 -32.00
C LEU A 707 9.49 -15.99 -31.23
N ASP A 708 10.35 -15.00 -31.01
CA ASP A 708 9.98 -13.66 -30.55
C ASP A 708 9.98 -12.69 -31.74
N ILE A 709 8.92 -11.89 -31.89
CA ILE A 709 8.85 -10.81 -32.89
C ILE A 709 8.70 -9.48 -32.15
N VAL A 710 9.66 -8.58 -32.33
CA VAL A 710 9.76 -7.35 -31.55
C VAL A 710 9.65 -6.12 -32.46
N PHE A 711 8.63 -5.32 -32.22
CA PHE A 711 8.31 -4.10 -32.96
C PHE A 711 8.95 -2.86 -32.32
N VAL A 712 9.73 -2.10 -33.10
CA VAL A 712 10.49 -0.93 -32.65
C VAL A 712 10.17 0.29 -33.52
N HIS A 713 9.51 1.30 -32.92
CA HIS A 713 8.99 2.45 -33.66
C HIS A 713 10.03 3.54 -33.97
N GLY A 714 9.72 4.46 -34.89
CA GLY A 714 10.56 5.62 -35.20
C GLY A 714 10.32 6.85 -34.31
N LEU A 715 10.96 7.97 -34.65
CA LEU A 715 10.70 9.28 -34.05
C LEU A 715 9.21 9.68 -34.20
N ARG A 716 8.61 10.27 -33.15
CA ARG A 716 7.15 10.57 -33.06
C ARG A 716 6.22 9.36 -33.21
N GLY A 717 6.78 8.15 -33.27
CA GLY A 717 6.03 6.92 -33.28
C GLY A 717 5.52 6.57 -31.88
N GLY A 718 4.84 5.44 -31.80
CA GLY A 718 4.49 4.82 -30.53
C GLY A 718 4.31 3.31 -30.68
N PRO A 719 4.27 2.56 -29.57
CA PRO A 719 4.21 1.10 -29.59
C PRO A 719 3.02 0.53 -30.36
N PHE A 720 1.89 1.24 -30.41
CA PHE A 720 0.72 0.80 -31.17
C PHE A 720 0.47 1.68 -32.40
N LYS A 721 0.63 3.00 -32.25
CA LYS A 721 0.34 4.02 -33.29
C LYS A 721 1.09 3.78 -34.60
N THR A 722 2.35 3.34 -34.52
CA THR A 722 3.22 3.15 -35.69
C THR A 722 2.67 2.07 -36.62
N TRP A 723 2.02 1.06 -36.05
CA TRP A 723 1.64 -0.17 -36.75
C TRP A 723 0.12 -0.31 -36.93
N ARG A 724 -0.61 0.80 -36.94
CA ARG A 724 -2.03 0.79 -37.32
C ARG A 724 -2.16 0.86 -38.84
N LEU A 725 -3.25 0.31 -39.39
CA LEU A 725 -3.56 0.47 -40.81
C LEU A 725 -3.61 1.95 -41.20
N SER A 726 -3.23 2.22 -42.44
CA SER A 726 -3.46 3.54 -43.04
C SER A 726 -4.79 3.55 -43.79
N GLU A 727 -5.42 4.73 -43.85
CA GLU A 727 -6.56 4.97 -44.74
C GLU A 727 -6.10 5.33 -46.17
N ASP A 728 -4.90 5.91 -46.31
CA ASP A 728 -4.26 6.27 -47.58
C ASP A 728 -2.73 6.11 -47.46
N LYS A 729 -2.04 5.72 -48.54
CA LYS A 729 -0.56 5.67 -48.60
C LYS A 729 0.08 7.05 -48.76
N SER A 730 -0.69 8.04 -49.21
CA SER A 730 -0.26 9.43 -49.38
C SER A 730 -0.97 10.37 -48.38
N SER A 731 -0.24 11.03 -47.49
CA SER A 731 -0.84 12.02 -46.59
C SER A 731 -1.26 13.28 -47.37
N THR A 732 -2.54 13.38 -47.73
CA THR A 732 -3.09 14.50 -48.54
C THR A 732 -4.03 15.46 -47.80
N LYS A 733 -4.54 15.15 -46.60
CA LYS A 733 -5.65 15.96 -46.01
C LYS A 733 -5.60 16.33 -44.53
N SER A 734 -4.62 15.90 -43.75
CA SER A 734 -4.67 16.16 -42.30
C SER A 734 -3.54 17.10 -41.85
N GLY A 735 -3.95 18.20 -41.23
CA GLY A 735 -3.07 19.25 -40.76
C GLY A 735 -2.15 18.84 -39.61
N LEU A 736 -1.27 19.75 -39.19
CA LEU A 736 -0.26 19.62 -38.12
C LEU A 736 -0.31 18.28 -37.37
N VAL A 737 0.77 17.50 -37.46
CA VAL A 737 0.96 16.15 -36.87
C VAL A 737 0.52 16.02 -35.39
N GLU A 738 0.30 17.12 -34.67
CA GLU A 738 -0.22 17.19 -33.30
C GLU A 738 -1.76 17.00 -33.17
N LYS A 739 -2.57 17.26 -34.21
CA LYS A 739 -4.05 17.15 -34.12
C LYS A 739 -4.66 15.87 -34.69
N ILE A 740 -3.86 15.00 -35.29
CA ILE A 740 -4.26 13.64 -35.69
C ILE A 740 -4.25 12.68 -34.49
N ASP A 741 -3.59 13.09 -33.39
CA ASP A 741 -3.24 12.26 -32.23
C ASP A 741 -4.42 11.94 -31.29
N GLU A 742 -5.50 12.72 -31.30
CA GLU A 742 -6.63 12.50 -30.39
C GLU A 742 -7.78 11.67 -31.00
N GLU A 743 -7.87 11.55 -32.33
CA GLU A 743 -8.95 10.82 -33.02
C GLU A 743 -8.50 9.51 -33.69
N ALA A 744 -7.31 9.46 -34.31
CA ALA A 744 -6.82 8.24 -34.98
C ALA A 744 -6.44 7.10 -34.01
N GLY A 745 -6.29 7.43 -32.71
CA GLY A 745 -5.95 6.47 -31.66
C GLY A 745 -7.10 5.56 -31.20
N ARG A 746 -8.34 5.80 -31.65
CA ARG A 746 -9.53 5.09 -31.14
C ARG A 746 -10.15 4.04 -32.08
N GLN A 747 -9.85 4.00 -33.39
CA GLN A 747 -10.69 3.24 -34.35
C GLN A 747 -9.99 2.48 -35.51
N GLY A 748 -8.65 2.44 -35.60
CA GLY A 748 -7.96 1.75 -36.71
C GLY A 748 -7.33 0.40 -36.33
N THR A 749 -7.45 -0.63 -37.18
CA THR A 749 -6.87 -1.98 -36.94
C THR A 749 -5.37 -1.92 -36.63
N PHE A 750 -4.96 -2.57 -35.54
CA PHE A 750 -3.55 -2.75 -35.19
C PHE A 750 -3.07 -4.08 -35.77
N TRP A 751 -2.49 -4.01 -36.98
CA TRP A 751 -2.21 -5.22 -37.77
C TRP A 751 -1.27 -6.24 -37.09
N PRO A 752 -0.31 -5.86 -36.21
CA PRO A 752 0.47 -6.86 -35.48
C PRO A 752 -0.39 -7.71 -34.54
N GLY A 753 -1.36 -7.09 -33.86
CA GLY A 753 -2.25 -7.78 -32.90
C GLY A 753 -3.41 -8.50 -33.56
N GLU A 754 -3.89 -8.02 -34.71
CA GLU A 754 -5.06 -8.61 -35.39
C GLU A 754 -4.68 -9.57 -36.52
N TRP A 755 -3.78 -9.17 -37.42
CA TRP A 755 -3.44 -9.98 -38.60
C TRP A 755 -2.27 -10.89 -38.34
N LEU A 756 -1.15 -10.33 -37.86
CA LEU A 756 0.05 -11.13 -37.61
C LEU A 756 -0.15 -12.13 -36.47
N ALA A 757 -0.84 -11.77 -35.39
CA ALA A 757 -1.16 -12.72 -34.32
C ALA A 757 -1.98 -13.92 -34.82
N ALA A 758 -2.91 -13.71 -35.76
CA ALA A 758 -3.69 -14.78 -36.36
C ALA A 758 -2.86 -15.65 -37.31
N ASP A 759 -1.96 -15.04 -38.09
CA ASP A 759 -1.12 -15.75 -39.06
C ASP A 759 0.12 -16.40 -38.40
N PHE A 760 0.51 -15.94 -37.20
CA PHE A 760 1.63 -16.43 -36.38
C PHE A 760 1.21 -16.67 -34.90
N PRO A 761 0.26 -17.59 -34.61
CA PRO A 761 -0.33 -17.74 -33.28
C PRO A 761 0.61 -18.32 -32.21
N HIS A 762 1.72 -18.92 -32.62
CA HIS A 762 2.73 -19.49 -31.71
C HIS A 762 3.88 -18.51 -31.41
N ALA A 763 3.94 -17.34 -32.06
CA ALA A 763 4.98 -16.36 -31.82
C ALA A 763 4.59 -15.41 -30.67
N ARG A 764 5.56 -15.07 -29.83
CA ARG A 764 5.41 -14.00 -28.86
C ARG A 764 5.62 -12.68 -29.57
N LEU A 765 4.61 -11.83 -29.54
CA LEU A 765 4.63 -10.54 -30.23
C LEU A 765 4.81 -9.43 -29.20
N PHE A 766 5.83 -8.60 -29.40
CA PHE A 766 6.19 -7.50 -28.52
C PHE A 766 6.21 -6.17 -29.26
N SER A 767 5.82 -5.08 -28.60
CA SER A 767 6.16 -3.73 -29.06
C SER A 767 6.83 -2.93 -27.96
N LEU A 768 7.82 -2.12 -28.34
CA LEU A 768 8.59 -1.31 -27.39
C LEU A 768 8.08 0.12 -27.31
N ARG A 769 8.20 0.72 -26.12
CA ARG A 769 7.99 2.15 -25.87
C ARG A 769 9.25 2.78 -25.33
N TYR A 770 9.64 3.90 -25.92
CA TYR A 770 10.71 4.76 -25.42
C TYR A 770 10.46 6.22 -25.84
N LYS A 771 11.07 7.18 -25.14
CA LYS A 771 10.88 8.61 -25.43
C LYS A 771 11.57 8.97 -26.75
N THR A 772 10.81 9.53 -27.70
CA THR A 772 11.32 9.93 -29.02
C THR A 772 10.77 11.31 -29.43
N ASN A 773 11.44 12.39 -29.04
CA ASN A 773 11.01 13.75 -29.37
C ASN A 773 11.79 14.31 -30.56
N LEU A 774 11.13 15.11 -31.41
CA LEU A 774 11.81 15.80 -32.51
C LEU A 774 12.59 17.03 -32.08
N THR A 775 12.09 17.75 -31.07
CA THR A 775 12.68 19.01 -30.63
C THR A 775 12.96 18.95 -29.14
N GLN A 776 13.96 19.71 -28.71
CA GLN A 776 14.25 19.86 -27.29
C GLN A 776 13.10 20.56 -26.54
N TRP A 777 12.27 21.35 -27.23
CA TRP A 777 11.07 21.99 -26.68
C TRP A 777 9.91 21.02 -26.46
N SER A 778 9.78 19.98 -27.29
CA SER A 778 8.84 18.87 -27.07
C SER A 778 9.31 17.92 -25.95
N GLY A 779 10.44 18.21 -25.29
CA GLY A 779 11.04 17.47 -24.19
C GLY A 779 12.40 16.87 -24.55
N ALA A 780 13.25 16.65 -23.54
CA ALA A 780 14.56 16.00 -23.75
C ALA A 780 14.41 14.56 -24.24
N SER A 781 15.24 14.17 -25.22
CA SER A 781 15.40 12.78 -25.67
C SER A 781 16.80 12.30 -25.32
N LEU A 782 16.89 11.06 -24.84
CA LEU A 782 18.18 10.42 -24.58
C LEU A 782 18.91 10.15 -25.90
N PRO A 783 20.25 10.24 -25.96
CA PRO A 783 21.07 9.81 -27.10
C PRO A 783 20.75 8.39 -27.57
N LEU A 784 21.05 8.05 -28.84
CA LEU A 784 20.76 6.73 -29.40
C LEU A 784 21.38 5.60 -28.57
N GLN A 785 22.60 5.80 -28.09
CA GLN A 785 23.30 4.85 -27.25
C GLN A 785 22.56 4.59 -25.94
N GLU A 786 22.17 5.64 -25.20
CA GLU A 786 21.45 5.50 -23.92
C GLU A 786 20.08 4.84 -24.08
N VAL A 787 19.32 5.20 -25.12
CA VAL A 787 18.03 4.54 -25.44
C VAL A 787 18.25 3.05 -25.69
N SER A 788 19.30 2.70 -26.44
CA SER A 788 19.60 1.32 -26.80
C SER A 788 20.09 0.51 -25.60
N SER A 789 20.93 1.08 -24.73
CA SER A 789 21.34 0.45 -23.46
C SER A 789 20.13 0.07 -22.61
N MET A 790 19.27 1.05 -22.35
CA MET A 790 18.07 0.87 -21.51
C MET A 790 17.14 -0.19 -22.10
N LEU A 791 16.86 -0.14 -23.41
CA LEU A 791 16.01 -1.15 -24.05
C LEU A 791 16.66 -2.53 -24.03
N LEU A 792 17.96 -2.64 -24.31
CA LEU A 792 18.68 -3.91 -24.28
C LEU A 792 18.60 -4.59 -22.92
N GLU A 793 18.78 -3.85 -21.83
CA GLU A 793 18.63 -4.37 -20.46
C GLU A 793 17.22 -4.93 -20.24
N LYS A 794 16.17 -4.13 -20.47
CA LYS A 794 14.78 -4.59 -20.26
C LYS A 794 14.41 -5.79 -21.15
N LEU A 795 14.91 -5.85 -22.39
CA LEU A 795 14.65 -6.98 -23.30
C LEU A 795 15.31 -8.26 -22.79
N VAL A 796 16.57 -8.19 -22.36
CA VAL A 796 17.30 -9.34 -21.81
C VAL A 796 16.65 -9.80 -20.51
N ASP A 797 16.24 -8.89 -19.64
CA ASP A 797 15.52 -9.21 -18.40
C ASP A 797 14.18 -9.89 -18.68
N ALA A 798 13.50 -9.55 -19.77
CA ALA A 798 12.28 -10.22 -20.24
C ALA A 798 12.54 -11.58 -20.94
N GLY A 799 13.78 -12.05 -20.97
CA GLY A 799 14.20 -13.29 -21.64
C GLY A 799 14.13 -13.23 -23.16
N ILE A 800 14.16 -12.03 -23.76
CA ILE A 800 14.23 -11.84 -25.21
C ILE A 800 15.68 -12.03 -25.63
N GLY A 801 15.91 -12.90 -26.61
CA GLY A 801 17.24 -13.37 -26.99
C GLY A 801 17.60 -14.75 -26.43
N ASP A 802 16.76 -15.36 -25.59
CA ASP A 802 16.92 -16.77 -25.19
C ASP A 802 16.39 -17.76 -26.24
N ARG A 803 15.59 -17.25 -27.17
CA ARG A 803 15.05 -17.95 -28.34
C ARG A 803 15.21 -17.06 -29.58
N PRO A 804 15.03 -17.59 -30.80
CA PRO A 804 15.10 -16.80 -32.02
C PRO A 804 14.26 -15.52 -31.95
N VAL A 805 14.84 -14.39 -32.37
CA VAL A 805 14.24 -13.05 -32.36
C VAL A 805 14.26 -12.44 -33.76
N VAL A 806 13.12 -11.89 -34.18
CA VAL A 806 13.03 -11.03 -35.36
C VAL A 806 12.61 -9.63 -34.96
N PHE A 807 13.40 -8.63 -35.35
CA PHE A 807 13.05 -7.23 -35.12
C PHE A 807 12.32 -6.65 -36.33
N VAL A 808 11.16 -6.02 -36.09
CA VAL A 808 10.41 -5.26 -37.09
C VAL A 808 10.53 -3.78 -36.72
N THR A 809 11.14 -2.99 -37.59
CA THR A 809 11.60 -1.65 -37.22
C THR A 809 11.13 -0.60 -38.20
N HIS A 810 10.81 0.60 -37.68
CA HIS A 810 10.49 1.76 -38.50
C HIS A 810 11.48 2.89 -38.25
N SER A 811 12.02 3.47 -39.32
CA SER A 811 12.86 4.67 -39.27
C SER A 811 14.01 4.55 -38.26
N MET A 812 14.10 5.48 -37.30
CA MET A 812 15.10 5.49 -36.22
C MET A 812 15.10 4.20 -35.39
N GLY A 813 13.96 3.49 -35.28
CA GLY A 813 13.89 2.22 -34.57
C GLY A 813 14.85 1.15 -35.12
N GLY A 814 15.14 1.18 -36.42
CA GLY A 814 16.14 0.29 -37.02
C GLY A 814 17.57 0.59 -36.56
N LEU A 815 17.88 1.87 -36.32
CA LEU A 815 19.17 2.28 -35.78
C LEU A 815 19.31 1.93 -34.29
N VAL A 816 18.21 2.01 -33.53
CA VAL A 816 18.15 1.53 -32.15
C VAL A 816 18.48 0.04 -32.09
N VAL A 817 17.89 -0.79 -32.95
CA VAL A 817 18.20 -2.22 -33.01
C VAL A 817 19.66 -2.47 -33.39
N LYS A 818 20.20 -1.76 -34.39
CA LYS A 818 21.63 -1.89 -34.76
C LYS A 818 22.55 -1.56 -33.59
N GLN A 819 22.26 -0.47 -32.88
CA GLN A 819 23.01 -0.04 -31.70
C GLN A 819 22.88 -1.05 -30.55
N MET A 820 21.69 -1.60 -30.29
CA MET A 820 21.47 -2.66 -29.30
C MET A 820 22.31 -3.90 -29.60
N LEU A 821 22.34 -4.38 -30.85
CA LEU A 821 23.14 -5.55 -31.24
C LEU A 821 24.64 -5.30 -31.09
N TYR A 822 25.11 -4.13 -31.50
CA TYR A 822 26.51 -3.72 -31.33
C TYR A 822 26.90 -3.71 -29.85
N GLN A 823 26.05 -3.14 -29.01
CA GLN A 823 26.27 -3.03 -27.57
C GLN A 823 26.17 -4.38 -26.86
N ALA A 824 25.19 -5.21 -27.19
CA ALA A 824 25.05 -6.56 -26.69
C ALA A 824 26.32 -7.39 -26.98
N LYS A 825 26.95 -7.18 -28.14
CA LYS A 825 28.24 -7.82 -28.45
C LYS A 825 29.37 -7.31 -27.56
N ALA A 826 29.44 -6.02 -27.30
CA ALA A 826 30.45 -5.41 -26.44
C ALA A 826 30.30 -5.83 -24.96
N GLU A 827 29.06 -5.99 -24.49
CA GLU A 827 28.71 -6.39 -23.11
C GLU A 827 28.68 -7.92 -22.91
N ASN A 828 29.15 -8.72 -23.88
CA ASN A 828 29.14 -10.18 -23.84
C ASN A 828 27.74 -10.82 -23.68
N LYS A 829 26.66 -10.12 -24.07
CA LYS A 829 25.29 -10.65 -24.17
C LYS A 829 25.13 -11.46 -25.46
N GLY A 830 25.95 -12.51 -25.60
CA GLY A 830 26.09 -13.29 -26.84
C GLY A 830 24.80 -13.96 -27.32
N ASN A 831 23.93 -14.42 -26.41
CA ASN A 831 22.65 -15.02 -26.75
C ASN A 831 21.75 -14.05 -27.52
N PHE A 832 21.64 -12.80 -27.06
CA PHE A 832 20.85 -11.77 -27.73
C PHE A 832 21.30 -11.55 -29.18
N VAL A 833 22.61 -11.48 -29.42
CA VAL A 833 23.17 -11.31 -30.77
C VAL A 833 23.00 -12.57 -31.61
N ASN A 834 23.33 -13.75 -31.07
CA ASN A 834 23.34 -15.01 -31.80
C ASN A 834 21.94 -15.51 -32.14
N ASN A 835 20.95 -15.21 -31.29
CA ASN A 835 19.55 -15.56 -31.51
C ASN A 835 18.77 -14.47 -32.21
N THR A 836 19.36 -13.34 -32.58
CA THR A 836 18.70 -12.41 -33.49
C THR A 836 18.85 -12.93 -34.92
N VAL A 837 17.77 -13.47 -35.47
CA VAL A 837 17.78 -14.24 -36.73
C VAL A 837 17.27 -13.44 -37.92
N GLY A 838 16.57 -12.33 -37.69
CA GLY A 838 16.08 -11.46 -38.76
C GLY A 838 15.87 -10.01 -38.34
N ILE A 839 16.00 -9.08 -39.30
CA ILE A 839 15.60 -7.68 -39.13
C ILE A 839 14.84 -7.19 -40.36
N ILE A 840 13.70 -6.56 -40.10
CA ILE A 840 12.88 -5.88 -41.10
C ILE A 840 12.99 -4.38 -40.88
N PHE A 841 13.39 -3.63 -41.91
CA PHE A 841 13.59 -2.19 -41.88
C PHE A 841 12.58 -1.46 -42.77
N TYR A 842 11.63 -0.74 -42.17
CA TYR A 842 10.77 0.22 -42.89
C TYR A 842 11.39 1.62 -42.86
N SER A 843 11.77 2.16 -44.03
CA SER A 843 12.35 3.50 -44.17
C SER A 843 13.49 3.79 -43.18
N CYS A 844 14.39 2.84 -42.92
CA CYS A 844 15.47 3.03 -41.94
C CYS A 844 16.61 3.87 -42.55
N PRO A 845 17.01 5.02 -41.95
CA PRO A 845 18.07 5.87 -42.48
C PRO A 845 19.46 5.29 -42.17
N HIS A 846 19.86 4.23 -42.86
CA HIS A 846 21.13 3.53 -42.58
C HIS A 846 22.37 4.39 -42.80
N PHE A 847 22.30 5.38 -43.69
CA PHE A 847 23.40 6.30 -44.00
C PHE A 847 23.05 7.77 -43.71
N GLY A 848 21.99 8.01 -42.92
CA GLY A 848 21.50 9.34 -42.53
C GLY A 848 20.17 9.71 -43.19
N SER A 849 19.64 10.88 -42.82
CA SER A 849 18.34 11.37 -43.31
C SER A 849 18.44 12.82 -43.78
N LYS A 850 17.70 13.17 -44.84
CA LYS A 850 17.62 14.56 -45.34
C LYS A 850 17.05 15.50 -44.28
N LEU A 851 16.18 14.97 -43.41
CA LEU A 851 15.63 15.70 -42.28
C LEU A 851 16.75 16.12 -41.30
N ALA A 852 17.69 15.24 -40.95
CA ALA A 852 18.77 15.54 -40.00
C ALA A 852 19.81 16.53 -40.54
N ASP A 853 20.01 16.56 -41.87
CA ASP A 853 20.97 17.43 -42.56
C ASP A 853 20.47 18.87 -42.73
N MET A 854 19.21 19.14 -42.42
CA MET A 854 18.63 20.47 -42.58
C MET A 854 19.38 21.52 -41.75
N PRO A 855 19.64 22.73 -42.28
CA PRO A 855 20.19 23.83 -41.51
C PRO A 855 19.15 24.31 -40.50
N TRP A 856 19.16 23.75 -39.29
CA TRP A 856 18.25 24.08 -38.18
C TRP A 856 18.36 25.53 -37.66
N ARG A 857 19.05 26.42 -38.39
CA ARG A 857 19.23 27.86 -38.07
C ARG A 857 18.19 28.78 -38.73
N MET A 858 17.24 28.24 -39.50
CA MET A 858 16.13 29.02 -40.06
C MET A 858 14.94 29.08 -39.08
N GLY A 859 15.02 30.02 -38.14
CA GLY A 859 13.92 30.46 -37.28
C GLY A 859 14.18 30.23 -35.79
N LEU A 860 13.85 31.22 -34.96
CA LEU A 860 13.94 31.23 -33.49
C LEU A 860 13.13 30.12 -32.77
N VAL A 861 12.66 29.08 -33.47
CA VAL A 861 11.54 28.22 -33.04
C VAL A 861 11.89 26.71 -32.96
N LEU A 862 13.02 26.21 -33.48
CA LEU A 862 13.29 24.75 -33.49
C LEU A 862 14.74 24.39 -33.12
N ARG A 863 14.98 24.00 -31.85
CA ARG A 863 16.22 23.29 -31.45
C ARG A 863 16.02 21.77 -31.63
N PRO A 864 16.74 21.09 -32.54
CA PRO A 864 16.60 19.65 -32.75
C PRO A 864 17.04 18.88 -31.51
N ALA A 865 16.37 17.76 -31.21
CA ALA A 865 16.78 16.87 -30.13
C ALA A 865 18.18 16.27 -30.40
N PRO A 866 18.99 15.95 -29.36
CA PRO A 866 20.33 15.38 -29.55
C PRO A 866 20.36 14.15 -30.46
N THR A 867 19.34 13.31 -30.37
CA THR A 867 19.11 12.12 -31.22
C THR A 867 19.08 12.45 -32.72
N ILE A 868 18.58 13.61 -33.13
CA ILE A 868 18.54 14.02 -34.54
C ILE A 868 19.94 14.39 -35.05
N GLY A 869 20.79 14.94 -34.19
CA GLY A 869 22.17 15.27 -34.55
C GLY A 869 23.00 14.05 -34.96
N GLU A 870 22.71 12.89 -34.36
CA GLU A 870 23.37 11.60 -34.65
C GLU A 870 22.91 10.98 -35.98
N LEU A 871 21.79 11.43 -36.54
CA LEU A 871 21.17 10.94 -37.77
C LEU A 871 21.63 11.67 -39.04
N ARG A 872 22.63 12.55 -38.94
CA ARG A 872 23.19 13.29 -40.08
C ARG A 872 23.84 12.35 -41.09
N SER A 873 23.69 12.68 -42.36
CA SER A 873 24.35 11.95 -43.44
C SER A 873 25.86 12.06 -43.31
N GLY A 874 26.53 10.93 -43.56
CA GLY A 874 27.99 10.82 -43.39
C GLY A 874 28.45 10.60 -41.94
N SER A 875 27.55 10.34 -40.99
CA SER A 875 27.91 9.95 -39.62
C SER A 875 28.73 8.65 -39.60
N PRO A 876 29.99 8.65 -39.10
CA PRO A 876 30.81 7.44 -39.00
C PRO A 876 30.16 6.34 -38.16
N ARG A 877 29.37 6.74 -37.15
CA ARG A 877 28.68 5.80 -36.27
C ARG A 877 27.62 4.99 -37.02
N LEU A 878 26.86 5.62 -37.92
CA LEU A 878 25.85 4.91 -38.72
C LEU A 878 26.48 3.88 -39.65
N VAL A 879 27.65 4.21 -40.24
CA VAL A 879 28.43 3.28 -41.07
C VAL A 879 28.91 2.10 -40.24
N GLU A 880 29.49 2.34 -39.06
CA GLU A 880 29.95 1.29 -38.15
C GLU A 880 28.82 0.34 -37.75
N LEU A 881 27.65 0.89 -37.38
CA LEU A 881 26.46 0.11 -37.03
C LEU A 881 25.95 -0.72 -38.22
N ASN A 882 26.00 -0.17 -39.45
CA ASN A 882 25.61 -0.90 -40.64
C ASN A 882 26.60 -2.03 -40.98
N ASP A 883 27.90 -1.77 -40.86
CA ASP A 883 28.93 -2.77 -41.12
C ASP A 883 28.92 -3.91 -40.11
N PHE A 884 28.57 -3.64 -38.85
CA PHE A 884 28.36 -4.68 -37.85
C PHE A 884 27.25 -5.66 -38.29
N VAL A 885 26.08 -5.16 -38.70
CA VAL A 885 25.00 -6.04 -39.20
C VAL A 885 25.39 -6.71 -40.51
N ARG A 886 26.12 -6.04 -41.41
CA ARG A 886 26.67 -6.63 -42.64
C ARG A 886 27.55 -7.85 -42.33
N GLN A 887 28.35 -7.79 -41.27
CA GLN A 887 29.18 -8.92 -40.84
C GLN A 887 28.33 -10.11 -40.34
N LEU A 888 27.26 -9.85 -39.59
CA LEU A 888 26.32 -10.89 -39.15
C LEU A 888 25.61 -11.55 -40.34
N TYR A 889 25.18 -10.73 -41.32
CA TYR A 889 24.55 -11.21 -42.54
C TYR A 889 25.50 -12.06 -43.39
N LYS A 890 26.76 -11.63 -43.59
CA LYS A 890 27.78 -12.41 -44.31
C LYS A 890 28.07 -13.76 -43.65
N LYS A 891 27.95 -13.83 -42.32
CA LYS A 891 28.08 -15.08 -41.54
C LYS A 891 26.82 -15.95 -41.58
N LYS A 892 25.76 -15.54 -42.29
CA LYS A 892 24.44 -16.20 -42.35
C LYS A 892 23.80 -16.40 -40.97
N LEU A 893 24.06 -15.48 -40.05
CA LEU A 893 23.46 -15.49 -38.71
C LEU A 893 22.12 -14.75 -38.71
N ILE A 894 21.97 -13.74 -39.58
CA ILE A 894 20.80 -12.87 -39.63
C ILE A 894 20.40 -12.63 -41.08
N ASP A 895 19.10 -12.69 -41.38
CA ASP A 895 18.55 -12.24 -42.66
C ASP A 895 17.98 -10.81 -42.55
N VAL A 896 17.94 -10.09 -43.66
CA VAL A 896 17.49 -8.69 -43.68
C VAL A 896 16.52 -8.44 -44.83
N LEU A 897 15.40 -7.78 -44.51
CA LEU A 897 14.42 -7.25 -45.45
C LEU A 897 14.28 -5.73 -45.24
N SER A 898 14.38 -4.95 -46.30
CA SER A 898 14.27 -3.49 -46.25
C SER A 898 13.14 -3.00 -47.16
N PHE A 899 12.36 -2.04 -46.66
CA PHE A 899 11.35 -1.31 -47.42
C PHE A 899 11.76 0.16 -47.55
N CYS A 900 11.64 0.74 -48.74
CA CYS A 900 11.88 2.16 -48.98
C CYS A 900 10.62 2.92 -49.40
N GLU A 901 10.50 4.16 -48.92
CA GLU A 901 9.47 5.10 -49.36
C GLU A 901 9.78 5.70 -50.73
N THR A 902 8.76 6.27 -51.38
CA THR A 902 8.88 6.91 -52.70
C THR A 902 8.19 8.28 -52.76
N LYS A 903 7.52 8.71 -51.67
CA LYS A 903 6.79 9.98 -51.59
C LYS A 903 7.28 10.86 -50.45
N VAL A 904 7.17 12.17 -50.66
CA VAL A 904 7.49 13.19 -49.67
C VAL A 904 6.46 13.22 -48.53
N THR A 905 6.95 13.40 -47.31
CA THR A 905 6.14 13.46 -46.08
C THR A 905 5.96 14.91 -45.63
N PRO A 906 4.76 15.34 -45.19
CA PRO A 906 4.57 16.66 -44.59
C PRO A 906 5.24 16.76 -43.21
N ILE A 907 6.11 17.75 -43.02
CA ILE A 907 6.91 17.95 -41.79
C ILE A 907 6.30 19.03 -40.89
N VAL A 908 5.91 20.18 -41.48
CA VAL A 908 5.28 21.33 -40.80
C VAL A 908 4.24 21.96 -41.74
N GLU A 909 3.13 22.41 -41.19
CA GLU A 909 2.12 23.20 -41.90
C GLU A 909 2.12 24.64 -41.36
N GLY A 910 2.24 25.62 -42.25
CA GLY A 910 2.19 27.05 -41.94
C GLY A 910 0.77 27.62 -42.05
N TYR A 911 0.57 28.82 -41.49
CA TYR A 911 -0.68 29.56 -41.66
C TYR A 911 -1.02 29.74 -43.15
N GLY A 912 -2.26 29.42 -43.53
CA GLY A 912 -2.74 29.54 -44.92
C GLY A 912 -2.65 28.27 -45.77
N GLY A 913 -2.43 27.09 -45.16
CA GLY A 913 -2.46 25.79 -45.87
C GLY A 913 -1.16 25.44 -46.61
N TRP A 914 -0.06 26.15 -46.34
CA TRP A 914 1.26 25.78 -46.86
C TRP A 914 1.85 24.62 -46.06
N ALA A 915 2.23 23.52 -46.71
CA ALA A 915 2.88 22.38 -46.05
C ALA A 915 4.32 22.20 -46.58
N PHE A 916 5.30 22.23 -45.67
CA PHE A 916 6.67 21.84 -45.99
C PHE A 916 6.74 20.31 -46.11
N ARG A 917 6.98 19.81 -47.32
CA ARG A 917 7.07 18.38 -47.63
C ARG A 917 8.48 18.01 -48.03
N MET A 918 8.96 16.87 -47.53
CA MET A 918 10.30 16.36 -47.80
C MET A 918 10.31 14.83 -47.84
N GLU A 919 11.12 14.25 -48.71
CA GLU A 919 11.53 12.85 -48.62
C GLU A 919 12.45 12.68 -47.42
N ILE A 920 12.01 11.94 -46.39
CA ILE A 920 12.70 11.89 -45.11
C ILE A 920 13.95 11.01 -45.25
N VAL A 921 13.76 9.82 -45.83
CA VAL A 921 14.84 8.85 -46.05
C VAL A 921 14.92 8.51 -47.53
N PRO A 922 15.97 8.96 -48.22
CA PRO A 922 16.14 8.64 -49.63
C PRO A 922 16.47 7.15 -49.81
N MET A 923 16.17 6.60 -50.99
CA MET A 923 16.34 5.18 -51.30
C MET A 923 17.77 4.68 -51.03
N GLU A 924 18.79 5.51 -51.32
CA GLU A 924 20.20 5.19 -51.10
C GLU A 924 20.55 5.02 -49.62
N SER A 925 19.78 5.66 -48.72
CA SER A 925 19.92 5.51 -47.28
C SER A 925 19.01 4.40 -46.71
N ALA A 926 17.85 4.16 -47.33
CA ALA A 926 16.90 3.15 -46.90
C ALA A 926 17.39 1.70 -47.12
N TYR A 927 18.26 1.49 -48.11
CA TYR A 927 18.87 0.18 -48.38
C TYR A 927 20.25 0.05 -47.72
N PRO A 928 20.50 -0.95 -46.85
CA PRO A 928 21.77 -1.08 -46.12
C PRO A 928 22.93 -1.59 -47.01
N GLY A 929 22.65 -1.95 -48.26
CA GLY A 929 23.62 -2.51 -49.20
C GLY A 929 23.77 -4.03 -49.12
N PHE A 930 22.82 -4.72 -48.49
CA PHE A 930 22.70 -6.18 -48.39
C PHE A 930 21.28 -6.57 -47.97
N GLY A 931 20.89 -7.84 -48.16
CA GLY A 931 19.52 -8.29 -47.90
C GLY A 931 18.56 -8.02 -49.05
N GLU A 932 17.27 -8.28 -48.83
CA GLU A 932 16.19 -8.07 -49.80
C GLU A 932 15.67 -6.61 -49.69
N LEU A 933 15.33 -5.99 -50.82
CA LEU A 933 14.81 -4.62 -50.88
C LEU A 933 13.46 -4.60 -51.62
N VAL A 934 12.45 -4.03 -50.98
CA VAL A 934 11.12 -3.80 -51.55
C VAL A 934 10.88 -2.30 -51.65
N VAL A 935 10.55 -1.84 -52.86
CA VAL A 935 10.22 -0.43 -53.11
C VAL A 935 8.71 -0.25 -52.94
N LEU A 936 8.29 0.57 -51.98
CA LEU A 936 6.87 0.85 -51.76
C LEU A 936 6.44 2.04 -52.61
N ASP A 937 5.85 1.73 -53.75
CA ASP A 937 5.33 2.74 -54.67
C ASP A 937 4.25 3.60 -54.00
N SER A 938 4.28 4.89 -54.27
CA SER A 938 3.31 5.88 -53.80
C SER A 938 3.12 5.96 -52.28
N THR A 939 4.11 5.54 -51.50
CA THR A 939 4.05 5.52 -50.05
C THR A 939 5.01 6.54 -49.43
N ASP A 940 4.52 7.30 -48.45
CA ASP A 940 5.32 8.24 -47.65
C ASP A 940 5.99 7.58 -46.43
N HIS A 941 6.85 8.31 -45.72
CA HIS A 941 7.64 7.79 -44.59
C HIS A 941 6.81 7.28 -43.43
N VAL A 942 5.66 7.91 -43.17
CA VAL A 942 4.81 7.57 -42.03
C VAL A 942 3.97 6.33 -42.32
N ASN A 943 3.57 6.15 -43.58
CA ASN A 943 2.69 5.07 -44.00
C ASN A 943 3.44 3.85 -44.57
N SER A 944 4.77 3.89 -44.67
CA SER A 944 5.59 2.76 -45.16
C SER A 944 5.44 1.48 -44.33
N CYS A 945 5.20 1.62 -43.02
CA CYS A 945 4.95 0.51 -42.09
C CYS A 945 3.45 0.23 -41.82
N LYS A 946 2.56 0.89 -42.58
CA LYS A 946 1.11 0.84 -42.39
C LYS A 946 0.43 0.25 -43.63
N PRO A 947 0.25 -1.08 -43.68
CA PRO A 947 -0.44 -1.72 -44.80
C PRO A 947 -1.87 -1.19 -44.93
N LEU A 948 -2.40 -1.15 -46.16
CA LEU A 948 -3.82 -0.87 -46.42
C LEU A 948 -4.68 -2.13 -46.23
N ASN A 949 -4.16 -3.28 -46.62
CA ASN A 949 -4.82 -4.58 -46.59
C ASN A 949 -3.77 -5.70 -46.52
N ARG A 950 -4.20 -6.96 -46.36
CA ARG A 950 -3.29 -8.11 -46.26
C ARG A 950 -2.50 -8.41 -47.55
N ALA A 951 -2.90 -7.87 -48.71
CA ALA A 951 -2.19 -8.03 -49.97
C ALA A 951 -1.17 -6.91 -50.24
N ASP A 952 -1.13 -5.87 -49.39
CA ASP A 952 -0.15 -4.79 -49.46
C ASP A 952 1.27 -5.36 -49.32
N PRO A 953 2.22 -5.01 -50.22
CA PRO A 953 3.60 -5.48 -50.14
C PRO A 953 4.23 -5.26 -48.76
N SER A 954 3.89 -4.14 -48.10
CA SER A 954 4.42 -3.83 -46.78
C SER A 954 4.04 -4.86 -45.72
N TYR A 955 2.96 -5.63 -45.88
CA TYR A 955 2.59 -6.72 -44.98
C TYR A 955 2.91 -8.09 -45.57
N LYS A 956 2.58 -8.31 -46.84
CA LYS A 956 2.75 -9.59 -47.53
C LYS A 956 4.21 -10.05 -47.49
N ASP A 957 5.15 -9.18 -47.88
CA ASP A 957 6.57 -9.55 -47.93
C ASP A 957 7.16 -9.75 -46.51
N THR A 958 6.65 -8.99 -45.53
CA THR A 958 6.96 -9.20 -44.11
C THR A 958 6.52 -10.57 -43.63
N LEU A 959 5.30 -11.00 -43.99
CA LEU A 959 4.78 -12.31 -43.63
C LEU A 959 5.57 -13.44 -44.29
N GLU A 960 5.85 -13.33 -45.60
CA GLU A 960 6.65 -14.31 -46.35
C GLU A 960 8.06 -14.44 -45.75
N PHE A 961 8.70 -13.32 -45.40
CA PHE A 961 10.00 -13.29 -44.73
C PHE A 961 9.97 -14.01 -43.36
N LEU A 962 8.96 -13.75 -42.55
CA LEU A 962 8.78 -14.43 -41.26
C LEU A 962 8.54 -15.94 -41.43
N GLN A 963 7.78 -16.36 -42.44
CA GLN A 963 7.51 -17.78 -42.73
C GLN A 963 8.77 -18.50 -43.20
N LYS A 964 9.57 -17.86 -44.07
CA LYS A 964 10.88 -18.33 -44.50
C LYS A 964 11.79 -18.57 -43.29
N LEU A 965 11.92 -17.59 -42.40
CA LEU A 965 12.72 -17.72 -41.19
C LEU A 965 12.21 -18.86 -40.29
N LYS A 966 10.91 -18.94 -40.01
CA LYS A 966 10.32 -20.01 -39.20
C LYS A 966 10.70 -21.39 -39.75
N SER A 967 10.54 -21.60 -41.06
CA SER A 967 10.85 -22.89 -41.69
C SER A 967 12.31 -23.31 -41.52
N HIS A 968 13.25 -22.38 -41.67
CA HIS A 968 14.70 -22.63 -41.54
C HIS A 968 15.10 -23.07 -40.13
N TYR A 969 14.45 -22.54 -39.09
CA TYR A 969 14.75 -22.88 -37.70
C TYR A 969 14.04 -24.15 -37.23
N THR A 970 12.81 -24.42 -37.68
CA THR A 970 12.13 -25.70 -37.39
C THR A 970 12.85 -26.93 -37.97
N THR A 971 13.53 -26.79 -39.11
CA THR A 971 14.32 -27.88 -39.72
C THR A 971 15.67 -28.14 -39.03
N LYS A 972 16.21 -27.16 -38.28
CA LYS A 972 17.49 -27.36 -37.57
C LYS A 972 17.30 -28.18 -36.29
N ASP A 973 16.24 -27.92 -35.51
CA ASP A 973 15.98 -28.65 -34.26
C ASP A 973 15.58 -30.12 -34.49
N SER A 974 14.93 -30.42 -35.62
CA SER A 974 14.58 -31.80 -36.01
C SER A 974 15.75 -32.63 -36.53
N SER A 975 16.92 -32.02 -36.76
CA SER A 975 18.15 -32.70 -37.20
C SER A 975 19.14 -33.00 -36.06
N VAL A 976 18.78 -32.62 -34.82
CA VAL A 976 19.61 -32.79 -33.60
C VAL A 976 18.97 -33.79 -32.61
N HIS A 977 17.82 -34.38 -32.96
CA HIS A 977 17.20 -35.49 -32.21
C HIS A 977 17.42 -36.85 -32.87
#